data_AF-A0A8C5B412-F1
#
_entry.id   AF-A0A8C5B412-F1
#
_cell.length_a   1.000
_cell.length_b   1.000
_cell.length_c   1.000
_cell.angle_alpha   90.00
_cell.angle_beta   90.00
_cell.angle_gamma   90.00
#
_symmetry.space_group_name_H-M   'P 1'
#
loop_
_entity.id
_entity.type
_entity.pdbx_description
1 polymer ?
#
loop_
_entity_poly.entity_id
_entity_poly.type
_entity_poly.pdbx_seq_one_letter_code
_entity_poly.pdbx_strand_id
1 'polypeptide(L)'
;MKNEVAATVHTLQNCRLSHTQLLSVERIYQKKTQLEHILLRPDSYIGSVEPVTQQMWVYDEDEGLNSRDVCFVPGLYKIFDEILVNAADNKQRDKGMSCIKINIDPENNLISVWNNGKGIPVVQHKVEKVFVPALIFGQLLTSSNYDDDQKKVTGGRNGYGAKLCNIFSTKFTVETACKESKKSFKQSWYDNMGRTSDSTIKAFEGEEFTCITFQPDLAKFKMSTLDKDTVALMTRRAYDIAGASKGIRVILNGKKLPVTGFRSYVDMYLKDKMDETGQPLTVVHEVVNDRWEVCLAMSEKGFQQVSFVNSIATTKVRLLLGSTLKGGRHTDHVADQVVSKLIDVVKKKNKAGVVVKPFQVKNHLWLFVNCLIENPTFDSQTKENMTLQQKSFGSTCSLSDKFIKQATACGVVESIMNWVKFKAQTQLNKKCSAVKHSKIKGVPKLDDANDAGGKNSSGCTLILTEGDSAKTLAVSGLGVVGRDRYGVFPLRGKMLNVREASHKQIMENAEINNIIKILGLQYRKNYSDPESLKSLRYGKLMIMTDQDQDGSHIKGLLINFIHHNWPSLLHHPFLEEFITPIIKVLINKLLSFYSIPEFDEWKDNQPNYKSWKVKYYKGLGTSTSQEAKEYFSDMQRHRVTFKYSGPEDDEAITLAFSKKKVDERKVWLTNFMTNRRQRREHNLPEEYLYGKATKSLSYNDFVNKELVQFSNSDNERSLACLVDGFKPGQRKVLFSCIKRNDKREVKVAQLAGSVAEMSAYHHGEISLMMTIVGLAQNFVGSNNLNLLQPMGQFGTRLNGGKDSASPRYIFTMLSPLTRLIFPPVDDNLLKYNYDDNQRVEPEWYIPILPMVLVNGAEGIGTGWASKIPTYDVQEIVGNLNRMLDGQEPQPMLPSFKGFRGGVDQLEANQYLISGEVAILDSTTIEISELPVKTWTQTYKENVLEAMLMGTDKIPALITDYKEYHTDTTVRFVVKMAEEKLLEAEAAGLHKVFKLQNTLTCHSMVLFDYAGSLQKYESVMDILREFFKLRMKYYGLRKEWLLGMLGAESSKLSNQARFILEKIQGTLVIENKPKKELISMLAEMGYDSDPVKVWRGAQKEEMEGRTGDEEEKEDTTGPDFNYLLSMPMWYLTKEKKEELCRQRDTKMTELNTLEKKTAPDLWREDLAAFMEELEVPNRPQNPPTYPPRRIINPDFKSS
;
A
#
# COMPACT_ATOMS: atom_id res chain seq x y z
N MET A 1 30.40 55.40 -16.96
CA MET A 1 31.38 56.43 -17.38
C MET A 1 32.71 55.71 -17.52
N LYS A 2 33.10 55.33 -18.75
CA LYS A 2 34.15 55.99 -19.56
C LYS A 2 35.50 56.01 -18.81
N ASN A 3 36.40 55.08 -19.15
CA ASN A 3 37.59 55.28 -20.04
C ASN A 3 38.68 56.10 -19.31
N GLU A 4 39.99 55.85 -19.35
CA GLU A 4 40.93 55.08 -20.18
C GLU A 4 42.33 55.32 -19.52
N VAL A 5 43.23 54.33 -19.43
CA VAL A 5 44.53 54.24 -20.16
C VAL A 5 45.78 54.74 -19.42
N ALA A 6 46.89 54.02 -19.70
CA ALA A 6 48.32 54.27 -19.44
C ALA A 6 48.86 53.83 -18.06
N ALA A 7 49.48 52.66 -17.90
CA ALA A 7 50.75 52.16 -18.45
C ALA A 7 52.03 52.81 -17.84
N THR A 8 52.61 52.06 -16.89
CA THR A 8 54.03 51.62 -16.82
C THR A 8 55.18 52.62 -16.60
N VAL A 9 55.98 52.33 -15.55
CA VAL A 9 57.46 52.19 -15.51
C VAL A 9 58.08 52.90 -14.28
N HIS A 10 58.54 52.09 -13.31
CA HIS A 10 59.65 52.28 -12.35
C HIS A 10 59.47 51.13 -11.34
N THR A 11 60.35 50.16 -11.10
CA THR A 11 61.79 50.19 -10.89
C THR A 11 62.27 48.73 -10.81
N LEU A 12 63.46 48.42 -11.35
CA LEU A 12 64.53 47.59 -10.73
C LEU A 12 65.40 46.90 -11.80
N GLN A 13 66.43 47.62 -12.22
CA GLN A 13 67.70 47.07 -12.66
C GLN A 13 68.30 46.20 -11.54
N ASN A 14 68.52 44.91 -11.81
CA ASN A 14 69.79 44.20 -11.55
C ASN A 14 69.59 42.69 -11.74
N CYS A 15 69.79 42.21 -12.97
CA CYS A 15 70.46 40.93 -13.23
C CYS A 15 70.86 40.88 -14.72
N ARG A 16 72.14 40.63 -14.96
CA ARG A 16 72.78 40.63 -16.28
C ARG A 16 72.05 39.69 -17.25
N LEU A 17 71.59 40.26 -18.37
CA LEU A 17 71.05 39.54 -19.53
C LEU A 17 72.13 38.63 -20.13
N SER A 18 71.93 37.31 -20.07
CA SER A 18 72.53 36.38 -21.03
C SER A 18 71.85 36.58 -22.38
N HIS A 19 72.64 36.67 -23.44
CA HIS A 19 72.18 36.77 -24.82
C HIS A 19 71.15 35.67 -25.13
N THR A 20 69.89 36.05 -25.35
CA THR A 20 68.91 35.20 -26.01
C THR A 20 69.24 35.20 -27.50
N GLN A 21 70.06 34.23 -27.93
CA GLN A 21 70.27 33.97 -29.35
C GLN A 21 68.93 33.65 -30.01
N LEU A 22 68.51 34.47 -30.97
CA LEU A 22 67.46 34.13 -31.93
C LEU A 22 67.85 32.80 -32.59
N LEU A 23 67.12 31.73 -32.27
CA LEU A 23 67.30 30.43 -32.89
C LEU A 23 66.96 30.55 -34.38
N SER A 24 67.84 30.04 -35.25
CA SER A 24 67.57 30.01 -36.69
C SER A 24 66.33 29.15 -36.99
N VAL A 25 65.69 29.38 -38.14
CA VAL A 25 64.49 28.65 -38.59
C VAL A 25 64.72 27.14 -38.56
N GLU A 26 65.92 26.68 -38.91
CA GLU A 26 66.33 25.27 -38.91
C GLU A 26 66.46 24.68 -37.50
N ARG A 27 66.70 25.51 -36.46
CA ARG A 27 66.69 25.07 -35.06
C ARG A 27 65.27 25.01 -34.48
N ILE A 28 64.33 25.80 -35.01
CA ILE A 28 62.92 25.82 -34.59
C ILE A 28 62.14 24.65 -35.22
N TYR A 29 62.28 24.43 -36.53
CA TYR A 29 61.57 23.36 -37.26
C TYR A 29 62.49 22.18 -37.52
N GLN A 30 62.40 21.15 -36.66
CA GLN A 30 63.26 19.97 -36.73
C GLN A 30 62.51 18.77 -37.30
N LYS A 31 63.10 18.09 -38.29
CA LYS A 31 62.67 16.75 -38.71
C LYS A 31 63.40 15.71 -37.87
N LYS A 32 62.65 14.82 -37.22
CA LYS A 32 63.21 13.68 -36.46
C LYS A 32 62.96 12.38 -37.20
N THR A 33 63.87 11.44 -37.07
CA THR A 33 63.61 10.05 -37.48
C THR A 33 62.59 9.42 -36.53
N GLN A 34 61.96 8.32 -36.94
CA GLN A 34 60.97 7.64 -36.10
C GLN A 34 61.59 7.14 -34.79
N LEU A 35 62.83 6.65 -34.81
CA LEU A 35 63.56 6.22 -33.62
C LEU A 35 63.85 7.38 -32.67
N GLU A 36 64.32 8.52 -33.20
CA GLU A 36 64.53 9.73 -32.42
C GLU A 36 63.24 10.25 -31.79
N HIS A 37 62.12 10.19 -32.53
CA HIS A 37 60.82 10.61 -32.01
C HIS A 37 60.34 9.71 -30.87
N ILE A 38 60.50 8.39 -30.98
CA ILE A 38 60.15 7.44 -29.91
C ILE A 38 60.93 7.75 -28.63
N LEU A 39 62.24 8.01 -28.76
CA LEU A 39 63.09 8.35 -27.61
C LEU A 39 62.81 9.74 -27.03
N LEU A 40 62.43 10.71 -27.86
CA LEU A 40 62.11 12.08 -27.44
C LEU A 40 60.71 12.19 -26.82
N ARG A 41 59.75 11.40 -27.32
CA ARG A 41 58.32 11.44 -26.95
C ARG A 41 57.79 10.02 -26.65
N PRO A 42 58.27 9.38 -25.57
CA PRO A 42 57.91 8.00 -25.23
C PRO A 42 56.43 7.78 -24.89
N ASP A 43 55.73 8.82 -24.42
CA ASP A 43 54.37 8.73 -23.87
C ASP A 43 53.36 8.09 -24.84
N SER A 44 53.41 8.44 -26.13
CA SER A 44 52.51 7.89 -27.15
C SER A 44 52.82 6.44 -27.55
N TYR A 45 53.95 5.87 -27.10
CA TYR A 45 54.41 4.52 -27.48
C TYR A 45 54.39 3.54 -26.32
N ILE A 46 55.02 3.89 -25.19
CA ILE A 46 55.13 3.05 -24.00
C ILE A 46 54.41 3.63 -22.78
N GLY A 47 53.89 4.85 -22.88
CA GLY A 47 53.38 5.62 -21.75
C GLY A 47 54.47 6.47 -21.09
N SER A 48 54.08 7.19 -20.03
CA SER A 48 54.98 8.10 -19.32
C SER A 48 56.25 7.39 -18.80
N VAL A 49 57.38 8.08 -18.95
CA VAL A 49 58.68 7.71 -18.33
C VAL A 49 58.89 8.39 -16.98
N GLU A 50 57.92 9.20 -16.54
CA GLU A 50 57.91 9.79 -15.21
C GLU A 50 57.38 8.78 -14.18
N PRO A 51 57.95 8.73 -12.97
CA PRO A 51 57.40 7.93 -11.88
C PRO A 51 56.01 8.44 -11.49
N VAL A 52 55.08 7.52 -11.29
CA VAL A 52 53.72 7.80 -10.84
C VAL A 52 53.38 6.95 -9.62
N THR A 53 52.70 7.54 -8.65
CA THR A 53 52.18 6.84 -7.49
C THR A 53 50.69 6.57 -7.68
N GLN A 54 50.29 5.30 -7.63
CA GLN A 54 48.89 4.89 -7.77
C GLN A 54 48.58 3.75 -6.82
N GLN A 55 47.35 3.70 -6.30
CA GLN A 55 46.88 2.54 -5.56
C GLN A 55 46.66 1.39 -6.55
N MET A 56 47.41 0.31 -6.40
CA MET A 56 47.36 -0.84 -7.32
C MET A 56 47.33 -2.15 -6.55
N TRP A 57 46.87 -3.20 -7.22
CA TRP A 57 47.13 -4.56 -6.76
C TRP A 57 48.57 -4.92 -7.13
N VAL A 58 49.32 -5.46 -6.18
CA VAL A 58 50.69 -5.97 -6.34
C VAL A 58 50.84 -7.27 -5.57
N TYR A 59 51.93 -8.00 -5.83
CA TYR A 59 52.25 -9.22 -5.13
C TYR A 59 53.58 -9.04 -4.41
N ASP A 60 53.51 -8.96 -3.08
CA ASP A 60 54.68 -8.94 -2.21
C ASP A 60 54.90 -10.35 -1.65
N GLU A 61 56.15 -10.82 -1.55
CA GLU A 61 56.42 -12.21 -1.12
C GLU A 61 55.91 -12.51 0.30
N ASP A 62 55.94 -11.53 1.20
CA ASP A 62 55.53 -11.68 2.61
C ASP A 62 54.01 -11.57 2.82
N GLU A 63 53.34 -10.70 2.06
CA GLU A 63 51.89 -10.40 2.22
C GLU A 63 51.00 -11.08 1.18
N GLY A 64 51.58 -11.60 0.10
CA GLY A 64 50.86 -12.09 -1.06
C GLY A 64 50.19 -10.96 -1.86
N LEU A 65 49.06 -11.26 -2.49
CA LEU A 65 48.35 -10.29 -3.33
C LEU A 65 47.62 -9.26 -2.45
N ASN A 66 48.06 -8.00 -2.51
CA ASN A 66 47.52 -6.91 -1.69
C ASN A 66 47.31 -5.64 -2.52
N SER A 67 46.57 -4.67 -1.96
CA SER A 67 46.32 -3.38 -2.60
C SER A 67 46.91 -2.25 -1.76
N ARG A 68 47.91 -1.57 -2.32
CA ARG A 68 48.67 -0.48 -1.68
C ARG A 68 49.06 0.60 -2.69
N ASP A 69 49.53 1.73 -2.20
CA ASP A 69 50.14 2.74 -3.07
C ASP A 69 51.51 2.26 -3.55
N VAL A 70 51.74 2.37 -4.86
CA VAL A 70 52.92 1.85 -5.55
C VAL A 70 53.48 2.97 -6.42
N CYS A 71 54.76 3.28 -6.25
CA CYS A 71 55.48 4.21 -7.12
C CYS A 71 56.19 3.43 -8.22
N PHE A 72 55.82 3.64 -9.48
CA PHE A 72 56.41 2.91 -10.61
C PHE A 72 56.49 3.79 -11.86
N VAL A 73 57.28 3.37 -12.84
CA VAL A 73 57.37 4.04 -14.15
C VAL A 73 56.54 3.28 -15.18
N PRO A 74 55.43 3.86 -15.71
CA PRO A 74 54.52 3.17 -16.63
C PRO A 74 55.21 2.64 -17.89
N GLY A 75 56.13 3.43 -18.46
CA GLY A 75 56.91 3.03 -19.63
C GLY A 75 57.73 1.75 -19.42
N LEU A 76 58.37 1.61 -18.25
CA LEU A 76 59.17 0.44 -17.90
C LEU A 76 58.29 -0.80 -17.72
N TYR A 77 57.18 -0.66 -17.00
CA TYR A 77 56.21 -1.74 -16.85
C TYR A 77 55.63 -2.16 -18.21
N LYS A 78 55.41 -1.21 -19.13
CA LYS A 78 54.83 -1.49 -20.44
C LYS A 78 55.78 -2.29 -21.35
N ILE A 79 57.07 -1.96 -21.38
CA ILE A 79 58.03 -2.72 -22.21
C ILE A 79 58.18 -4.17 -21.74
N PHE A 80 58.06 -4.41 -20.43
CA PHE A 80 58.01 -5.75 -19.86
C PHE A 80 56.72 -6.49 -20.27
N ASP A 81 55.56 -5.84 -20.11
CA ASP A 81 54.26 -6.38 -20.48
C ASP A 81 54.20 -6.78 -21.97
N GLU A 82 54.77 -5.98 -22.88
CA GLU A 82 54.78 -6.31 -24.30
C GLU A 82 55.57 -7.60 -24.60
N ILE A 83 56.65 -7.90 -23.88
CA ILE A 83 57.38 -9.17 -24.05
C ILE A 83 56.57 -10.34 -23.48
N LEU A 84 55.94 -10.16 -22.31
CA LEU A 84 55.07 -11.19 -21.72
C LEU A 84 53.86 -11.51 -22.59
N VAL A 85 53.20 -10.50 -23.14
CA VAL A 85 52.05 -10.69 -24.03
C VAL A 85 52.47 -11.41 -25.31
N ASN A 86 53.64 -11.10 -25.87
CA ASN A 86 54.17 -11.84 -27.03
C ASN A 86 54.42 -13.32 -26.70
N ALA A 87 54.94 -13.62 -25.50
CA ALA A 87 55.11 -15.01 -25.04
C ALA A 87 53.76 -15.71 -24.85
N ALA A 88 52.76 -15.03 -24.28
CA ALA A 88 51.41 -15.56 -24.12
C ALA A 88 50.68 -15.76 -25.46
N ASP A 89 50.86 -14.85 -26.42
CA ASP A 89 50.31 -14.95 -27.79
C ASP A 89 50.79 -16.21 -28.51
N ASN A 90 51.98 -16.72 -28.16
CA ASN A 90 52.48 -17.95 -28.74
C ASN A 90 51.61 -19.17 -28.38
N LYS A 91 50.84 -19.13 -27.28
CA LYS A 91 49.83 -20.17 -26.97
C LYS A 91 48.71 -20.24 -28.01
N GLN A 92 48.34 -19.10 -28.59
CA GLN A 92 47.32 -19.03 -29.63
C GLN A 92 47.86 -19.51 -30.98
N ARG A 93 49.16 -19.31 -31.23
CA ARG A 93 49.86 -19.78 -32.43
C ARG A 93 50.19 -21.27 -32.37
N ASP A 94 50.55 -21.75 -31.20
CA ASP A 94 50.89 -23.13 -30.91
C ASP A 94 50.13 -23.63 -29.67
N LYS A 95 49.09 -24.44 -29.92
CA LYS A 95 48.29 -25.07 -28.86
C LYS A 95 49.14 -25.96 -27.94
N GLY A 96 50.28 -26.47 -28.41
CA GLY A 96 51.22 -27.30 -27.65
C GLY A 96 52.06 -26.55 -26.61
N MET A 97 52.10 -25.21 -26.66
CA MET A 97 52.84 -24.43 -25.66
C MET A 97 52.28 -24.64 -24.25
N SER A 98 53.16 -24.86 -23.27
CA SER A 98 52.77 -25.26 -21.91
C SER A 98 53.54 -24.56 -20.80
N CYS A 99 54.58 -23.79 -21.11
CA CYS A 99 55.47 -23.22 -20.10
C CYS A 99 55.99 -21.84 -20.49
N ILE A 100 55.88 -20.89 -19.56
CA ILE A 100 56.56 -19.59 -19.62
C ILE A 100 57.45 -19.47 -18.38
N LYS A 101 58.71 -19.06 -18.56
CA LYS A 101 59.65 -18.77 -17.48
C LYS A 101 60.00 -17.29 -17.51
N ILE A 102 59.93 -16.64 -16.35
CA ILE A 102 60.23 -15.22 -16.18
C ILE A 102 61.35 -15.14 -15.15
N ASN A 103 62.43 -14.45 -15.47
CA ASN A 103 63.50 -14.14 -14.52
C ASN A 103 63.63 -12.63 -14.40
N ILE A 104 63.51 -12.11 -13.19
CA ILE A 104 63.71 -10.71 -12.85
C ILE A 104 64.89 -10.69 -11.87
N ASP A 105 65.99 -10.09 -12.31
CA ASP A 105 67.22 -9.93 -11.55
C ASP A 105 67.45 -8.43 -11.27
N PRO A 106 67.05 -7.94 -10.08
CA PRO A 106 67.22 -6.55 -9.69
C PRO A 106 68.69 -6.15 -9.50
N GLU A 107 69.58 -7.08 -9.16
CA GLU A 107 71.00 -6.79 -8.90
C GLU A 107 71.71 -6.41 -10.21
N ASN A 108 71.39 -7.13 -11.30
CA ASN A 108 71.97 -6.88 -12.62
C ASN A 108 71.05 -6.08 -13.57
N ASN A 109 69.90 -5.59 -13.05
CA ASN A 109 68.85 -4.92 -13.82
C ASN A 109 68.47 -5.69 -15.10
N LEU A 110 68.35 -7.01 -14.99
CA LEU A 110 68.18 -7.91 -16.11
C LEU A 110 66.84 -8.64 -16.01
N ILE A 111 66.11 -8.68 -17.12
CA ILE A 111 64.84 -9.38 -17.23
C ILE A 111 64.92 -10.38 -18.38
N SER A 112 64.49 -11.62 -18.16
CA SER A 112 64.35 -12.61 -19.23
C SER A 112 62.96 -13.26 -19.22
N VAL A 113 62.42 -13.46 -20.42
CA VAL A 113 61.15 -14.12 -20.67
C VAL A 113 61.39 -15.24 -21.68
N TRP A 114 61.16 -16.47 -21.25
CA TRP A 114 61.32 -17.67 -22.05
C TRP A 114 59.99 -18.38 -22.20
N ASN A 115 59.67 -18.87 -23.39
CA ASN A 115 58.52 -19.73 -23.63
C ASN A 115 58.92 -20.94 -24.48
N ASN A 116 58.29 -22.08 -24.20
CA ASN A 116 58.34 -23.23 -25.11
C ASN A 116 57.34 -23.08 -26.26
N GLY A 117 57.19 -24.14 -27.04
CA GLY A 117 56.31 -24.16 -28.22
C GLY A 117 57.01 -23.63 -29.46
N LYS A 118 56.27 -23.48 -30.55
CA LYS A 118 56.80 -23.14 -31.87
C LYS A 118 57.76 -21.93 -31.79
N GLY A 119 59.00 -22.15 -32.25
CA GLY A 119 60.04 -21.13 -32.30
C GLY A 119 59.88 -20.19 -33.49
N ILE A 120 60.71 -19.17 -33.57
CA ILE A 120 60.66 -18.21 -34.67
C ILE A 120 61.47 -18.78 -35.84
N PRO A 121 60.93 -18.81 -37.08
CA PRO A 121 61.62 -19.38 -38.23
C PRO A 121 62.99 -18.73 -38.48
N VAL A 122 64.09 -19.51 -38.41
CA VAL A 122 65.44 -19.01 -38.67
C VAL A 122 65.75 -19.11 -40.17
N VAL A 123 65.04 -18.29 -40.94
CA VAL A 123 65.18 -18.18 -42.40
C VAL A 123 65.43 -16.73 -42.81
N GLN A 124 66.11 -16.53 -43.93
CA GLN A 124 66.32 -15.20 -44.50
C GLN A 124 65.04 -14.74 -45.20
N HIS A 125 64.57 -13.53 -44.87
CA HIS A 125 63.39 -12.94 -45.50
C HIS A 125 63.70 -12.56 -46.94
N LYS A 126 62.85 -12.99 -47.89
CA LYS A 126 63.12 -12.87 -49.33
C LYS A 126 63.26 -11.41 -49.80
N VAL A 127 62.50 -10.49 -49.20
CA VAL A 127 62.47 -9.06 -49.54
C VAL A 127 63.53 -8.30 -48.73
N GLU A 128 63.35 -8.19 -47.41
CA GLU A 128 64.25 -7.48 -46.48
C GLU A 128 65.69 -8.02 -46.34
N LYS A 129 66.02 -9.18 -46.92
CA LYS A 129 67.36 -9.81 -46.92
C LYS A 129 68.02 -10.04 -45.55
N VAL A 130 67.28 -9.92 -44.45
CA VAL A 130 67.73 -10.25 -43.08
C VAL A 130 67.03 -11.50 -42.55
N PHE A 131 67.56 -12.14 -41.51
CA PHE A 131 66.88 -13.26 -40.84
C PHE A 131 65.58 -12.79 -40.19
N VAL A 132 64.52 -13.61 -40.23
CA VAL A 132 63.20 -13.25 -39.67
C VAL A 132 63.28 -12.82 -38.19
N PRO A 133 64.03 -13.49 -37.28
CA PRO A 133 64.22 -12.99 -35.92
C PRO A 133 64.88 -11.60 -35.86
N ALA A 134 65.90 -11.35 -36.70
CA ALA A 134 66.55 -10.04 -36.78
C ALA A 134 65.59 -8.96 -37.28
N LEU A 135 64.72 -9.30 -38.24
CA LEU A 135 63.71 -8.40 -38.79
C LEU A 135 62.69 -7.98 -37.74
N ILE A 136 62.03 -8.94 -37.09
CA ILE A 136 60.85 -8.66 -36.25
C ILE A 136 61.18 -8.08 -34.87
N PHE A 137 62.45 -8.12 -34.46
CA PHE A 137 62.96 -7.53 -33.21
C PHE A 137 63.91 -6.33 -33.41
N GLY A 138 64.49 -6.19 -34.61
CA GLY A 138 65.46 -5.12 -34.92
C GLY A 138 64.94 -4.02 -35.85
N GLN A 139 63.76 -4.17 -36.45
CA GLN A 139 63.16 -3.14 -37.31
C GLN A 139 61.74 -2.78 -36.85
N LEU A 140 61.45 -1.48 -36.76
CA LEU A 140 60.10 -0.96 -36.46
C LEU A 140 59.10 -1.37 -37.56
N LEU A 141 57.80 -1.34 -37.23
CA LEU A 141 56.72 -1.62 -38.17
C LEU A 141 56.78 -3.03 -38.79
N THR A 142 57.18 -4.02 -37.99
CA THR A 142 57.22 -5.43 -38.39
C THR A 142 56.27 -6.25 -37.53
N SER A 143 55.38 -7.00 -38.16
CA SER A 143 54.34 -7.79 -37.47
C SER A 143 53.84 -8.93 -38.34
N SER A 144 53.42 -10.04 -37.71
CA SER A 144 52.66 -11.11 -38.40
C SER A 144 51.15 -10.81 -38.46
N ASN A 145 50.73 -9.67 -37.90
CA ASN A 145 49.33 -9.34 -37.63
C ASN A 145 48.85 -8.11 -38.42
N TYR A 146 49.41 -7.83 -39.61
CA TYR A 146 48.96 -6.73 -40.49
C TYR A 146 47.83 -7.11 -41.45
N ASP A 147 47.66 -8.41 -41.71
CA ASP A 147 46.47 -8.92 -42.41
C ASP A 147 45.31 -9.02 -41.42
N ASP A 148 44.44 -8.00 -41.45
CA ASP A 148 43.23 -7.87 -40.62
C ASP A 148 42.04 -8.68 -41.18
N ASP A 149 42.12 -9.22 -42.41
CA ASP A 149 41.11 -10.16 -42.95
C ASP A 149 41.15 -11.49 -42.21
N GLN A 150 42.31 -11.83 -41.64
CA GLN A 150 42.46 -12.93 -40.68
C GLN A 150 42.06 -12.48 -39.28
N LYS A 151 40.91 -12.95 -38.81
CA LYS A 151 40.39 -12.74 -37.46
C LYS A 151 41.29 -13.39 -36.41
N LYS A 152 42.14 -12.60 -35.74
CA LYS A 152 43.11 -13.08 -34.76
C LYS A 152 42.70 -12.70 -33.33
N VAL A 153 43.01 -13.58 -32.38
CA VAL A 153 42.78 -13.39 -30.93
C VAL A 153 44.09 -13.15 -30.17
N THR A 154 45.06 -12.50 -30.83
CA THR A 154 46.37 -12.14 -30.25
C THR A 154 46.36 -10.73 -29.67
N GLY A 155 47.23 -10.44 -28.72
CA GLY A 155 47.41 -9.12 -28.13
C GLY A 155 48.32 -8.18 -28.95
N GLY A 156 49.20 -8.73 -29.79
CA GLY A 156 50.00 -7.96 -30.75
C GLY A 156 49.19 -7.50 -31.96
N ARG A 157 49.24 -6.19 -32.31
CA ARG A 157 48.56 -5.64 -33.49
C ARG A 157 49.47 -4.73 -34.31
N ASN A 158 50.01 -3.69 -33.67
CA ASN A 158 50.62 -2.56 -34.36
C ASN A 158 52.10 -2.79 -34.79
N GLY A 159 52.72 -3.92 -34.42
CA GLY A 159 54.10 -4.23 -34.80
C GLY A 159 55.18 -3.41 -34.07
N TYR A 160 54.88 -2.86 -32.88
CA TYR A 160 55.80 -2.04 -32.10
C TYR A 160 56.41 -2.76 -30.88
N GLY A 161 55.63 -3.55 -30.13
CA GLY A 161 55.91 -3.96 -28.75
C GLY A 161 57.34 -4.43 -28.46
N ALA A 162 57.81 -5.47 -29.15
CA ALA A 162 59.14 -6.01 -28.89
C ALA A 162 60.28 -5.05 -29.29
N LYS A 163 60.07 -4.21 -30.31
CA LYS A 163 61.04 -3.18 -30.70
C LYS A 163 61.07 -2.05 -29.69
N LEU A 164 59.93 -1.66 -29.13
CA LEU A 164 59.91 -0.65 -28.06
C LEU A 164 60.71 -1.13 -26.86
N CYS A 165 60.60 -2.41 -26.48
CA CYS A 165 61.47 -2.99 -25.46
C CYS A 165 62.96 -2.90 -25.83
N ASN A 166 63.32 -3.24 -27.07
CA ASN A 166 64.69 -3.12 -27.58
C ASN A 166 65.21 -1.66 -27.55
N ILE A 167 64.41 -0.69 -28.02
CA ILE A 167 64.73 0.74 -28.04
C ILE A 167 64.94 1.29 -26.62
N PHE A 168 64.18 0.83 -25.63
CA PHE A 168 64.32 1.26 -24.24
C PHE A 168 65.24 0.34 -23.40
N SER A 169 66.13 -0.41 -24.06
CA SER A 169 67.12 -1.27 -23.40
C SER A 169 68.56 -0.86 -23.76
N THR A 170 69.48 -0.98 -22.81
CA THR A 170 70.93 -0.86 -23.05
C THR A 170 71.47 -2.11 -23.75
N LYS A 171 70.85 -3.27 -23.48
CA LYS A 171 71.12 -4.55 -24.14
C LYS A 171 69.82 -5.33 -24.31
N PHE A 172 69.58 -5.86 -25.51
CA PHE A 172 68.42 -6.69 -25.83
C PHE A 172 68.89 -7.91 -26.61
N THR A 173 68.59 -9.12 -26.15
CA THR A 173 69.07 -10.38 -26.74
C THR A 173 67.89 -11.28 -27.07
N VAL A 174 67.89 -11.79 -28.31
CA VAL A 174 66.92 -12.75 -28.81
C VAL A 174 67.62 -14.08 -28.99
N GLU A 175 67.07 -15.12 -28.36
CA GLU A 175 67.49 -16.51 -28.57
C GLU A 175 66.27 -17.34 -28.96
N THR A 176 66.34 -18.07 -30.06
CA THR A 176 65.21 -18.92 -30.51
C THR A 176 65.73 -20.16 -31.20
N ALA A 177 64.98 -21.25 -31.06
CA ALA A 177 65.25 -22.52 -31.72
C ALA A 177 63.99 -23.00 -32.42
N CYS A 178 64.11 -23.34 -33.71
CA CYS A 178 62.96 -23.71 -34.54
C CYS A 178 63.21 -25.04 -35.28
N LYS A 179 62.34 -26.03 -35.05
CA LYS A 179 62.36 -27.39 -35.64
C LYS A 179 62.14 -27.34 -37.15
N GLU A 180 61.26 -26.45 -37.62
CA GLU A 180 60.96 -26.27 -39.06
C GLU A 180 62.22 -25.83 -39.84
N SER A 181 63.00 -24.91 -39.27
CA SER A 181 64.27 -24.45 -39.87
C SER A 181 65.49 -25.29 -39.50
N LYS A 182 65.36 -26.24 -38.55
CA LYS A 182 66.44 -27.04 -37.93
C LYS A 182 67.64 -26.20 -37.44
N LYS A 183 67.37 -24.97 -37.01
CA LYS A 183 68.37 -23.97 -36.65
C LYS A 183 68.01 -23.28 -35.35
N SER A 184 69.04 -22.88 -34.61
CA SER A 184 68.97 -21.95 -33.50
C SER A 184 69.60 -20.63 -33.89
N PHE A 185 69.11 -19.55 -33.30
CA PHE A 185 69.51 -18.18 -33.57
C PHE A 185 69.75 -17.44 -32.26
N LYS A 186 70.84 -16.68 -32.21
CA LYS A 186 71.14 -15.73 -31.13
C LYS A 186 71.67 -14.43 -31.70
N GLN A 187 71.07 -13.30 -31.32
CA GLN A 187 71.55 -11.97 -31.67
C GLN A 187 71.28 -10.99 -30.54
N SER A 188 72.20 -10.04 -30.33
CA SER A 188 72.08 -8.99 -29.33
C SER A 188 72.10 -7.60 -29.99
N TRP A 189 71.27 -6.70 -29.48
CA TRP A 189 71.24 -5.27 -29.77
C TRP A 189 71.72 -4.50 -28.56
N TYR A 190 72.33 -3.35 -28.80
CA TYR A 190 72.84 -2.47 -27.76
C TYR A 190 72.47 -1.02 -28.05
N ASP A 191 72.57 -0.19 -27.02
CA ASP A 191 72.46 1.26 -27.07
C ASP A 191 71.16 1.70 -27.77
N ASN A 192 70.01 1.32 -27.19
CA ASN A 192 68.68 1.71 -27.66
C ASN A 192 68.37 1.26 -29.11
N MET A 193 68.80 0.04 -29.47
CA MET A 193 68.72 -0.51 -30.84
C MET A 193 69.63 0.19 -31.87
N GLY A 194 70.57 1.03 -31.42
CA GLY A 194 71.49 1.77 -32.29
C GLY A 194 72.59 0.92 -32.93
N ARG A 195 72.96 -0.20 -32.29
CA ARG A 195 73.91 -1.18 -32.83
C ARG A 195 73.47 -2.62 -32.57
N THR A 196 73.98 -3.56 -33.36
CA THR A 196 73.68 -5.00 -33.23
C THR A 196 74.93 -5.84 -33.37
N SER A 197 74.97 -7.01 -32.73
CA SER A 197 75.98 -8.04 -32.94
C SER A 197 75.69 -8.84 -34.21
N ASP A 198 76.68 -9.58 -34.69
CA ASP A 198 76.44 -10.62 -35.69
C ASP A 198 75.47 -11.69 -35.15
N SER A 199 74.62 -12.21 -36.02
CA SER A 199 73.71 -13.30 -35.67
C SER A 199 74.47 -14.63 -35.61
N THR A 200 74.45 -15.29 -34.47
CA THR A 200 74.99 -16.65 -34.31
C THR A 200 73.93 -17.67 -34.70
N ILE A 201 74.20 -18.48 -35.72
CA ILE A 201 73.30 -19.53 -36.22
C ILE A 201 73.96 -20.90 -36.05
N LYS A 202 73.28 -21.83 -35.38
CA LYS A 202 73.77 -23.20 -35.18
C LYS A 202 72.71 -24.21 -35.61
N ALA A 203 73.12 -25.39 -36.07
CA ALA A 203 72.21 -26.52 -36.23
C ALA A 203 71.53 -26.85 -34.90
N PHE A 204 70.26 -27.25 -34.95
CA PHE A 204 69.45 -27.48 -33.75
C PHE A 204 68.63 -28.75 -33.85
N GLU A 205 68.79 -29.62 -32.85
CA GLU A 205 67.94 -30.78 -32.57
C GLU A 205 67.50 -30.71 -31.10
N GLY A 206 66.20 -30.73 -30.84
CA GLY A 206 65.64 -30.56 -29.48
C GLY A 206 64.31 -29.84 -29.48
N GLU A 207 63.86 -29.38 -28.31
CA GLU A 207 62.59 -28.68 -28.13
C GLU A 207 62.66 -27.20 -28.51
N GLU A 208 61.68 -26.73 -29.29
CA GLU A 208 61.61 -25.34 -29.74
C GLU A 208 61.35 -24.38 -28.58
N PHE A 209 61.94 -23.19 -28.68
CA PHE A 209 61.73 -22.13 -27.70
C PHE A 209 62.02 -20.75 -28.28
N THR A 210 61.55 -19.75 -27.55
CA THR A 210 61.97 -18.35 -27.70
C THR A 210 62.32 -17.78 -26.33
N CYS A 211 63.44 -17.08 -26.25
CA CYS A 211 63.94 -16.40 -25.06
C CYS A 211 64.30 -14.96 -25.42
N ILE A 212 63.71 -14.02 -24.71
CA ILE A 212 64.03 -12.60 -24.82
C ILE A 212 64.66 -12.16 -23.50
N THR A 213 65.89 -11.65 -23.56
CA THR A 213 66.61 -11.14 -22.40
C THR A 213 66.95 -9.68 -22.63
N PHE A 214 66.55 -8.79 -21.73
CA PHE A 214 66.78 -7.36 -21.88
C PHE A 214 67.22 -6.70 -20.58
N GLN A 215 68.07 -5.68 -20.71
CA GLN A 215 68.50 -4.79 -19.64
C GLN A 215 67.91 -3.41 -19.93
N PRO A 216 66.87 -2.98 -19.20
CA PRO A 216 66.24 -1.68 -19.43
C PRO A 216 67.25 -0.53 -19.28
N ASP A 217 67.12 0.49 -20.12
CA ASP A 217 67.86 1.74 -19.97
C ASP A 217 67.22 2.59 -18.87
N LEU A 218 67.54 2.24 -17.62
CA LEU A 218 66.93 2.84 -16.43
C LEU A 218 67.15 4.35 -16.34
N ALA A 219 68.23 4.88 -16.92
CA ALA A 219 68.45 6.32 -16.98
C ALA A 219 67.34 7.05 -17.74
N LYS A 220 66.79 6.46 -18.82
CA LYS A 220 65.64 7.00 -19.55
C LYS A 220 64.32 6.92 -18.76
N PHE A 221 64.25 6.04 -17.76
CA PHE A 221 63.13 5.90 -16.84
C PHE A 221 63.35 6.65 -15.51
N LYS A 222 64.43 7.43 -15.38
CA LYS A 222 64.80 8.14 -14.14
C LYS A 222 65.00 7.19 -12.94
N MET A 223 65.50 6.00 -13.21
CA MET A 223 65.78 4.94 -12.22
C MET A 223 67.26 4.54 -12.27
N SER A 224 67.78 4.02 -11.16
CA SER A 224 69.13 3.44 -11.08
C SER A 224 69.10 1.92 -10.91
N THR A 225 68.04 1.39 -10.30
CA THR A 225 67.81 -0.03 -10.05
C THR A 225 66.34 -0.37 -10.25
N LEU A 226 66.02 -1.65 -10.47
CA LEU A 226 64.65 -2.14 -10.39
C LEU A 226 64.20 -2.15 -8.92
N ASP A 227 63.49 -1.10 -8.49
CA ASP A 227 63.01 -0.97 -7.12
C ASP A 227 61.97 -2.03 -6.74
N LYS A 228 61.72 -2.14 -5.43
CA LYS A 228 60.79 -3.14 -4.88
C LYS A 228 59.37 -3.01 -5.44
N ASP A 229 58.89 -1.79 -5.63
CA ASP A 229 57.54 -1.51 -6.14
C ASP A 229 57.39 -1.97 -7.60
N THR A 230 58.39 -1.71 -8.43
CA THR A 230 58.45 -2.17 -9.81
C THR A 230 58.52 -3.70 -9.89
N VAL A 231 59.35 -4.34 -9.05
CA VAL A 231 59.46 -5.80 -8.98
C VAL A 231 58.15 -6.43 -8.51
N ALA A 232 57.49 -5.89 -7.49
CA ALA A 232 56.19 -6.39 -7.01
C ALA A 232 55.10 -6.27 -8.10
N LEU A 233 55.12 -5.20 -8.88
CA LEU A 233 54.19 -5.00 -10.00
C LEU A 233 54.44 -5.98 -11.16
N MET A 234 55.70 -6.19 -11.53
CA MET A 234 56.09 -7.17 -12.55
C MET A 234 55.79 -8.61 -12.09
N THR A 235 55.99 -8.88 -10.80
CA THR A 235 55.66 -10.17 -10.17
C THR A 235 54.15 -10.43 -10.25
N ARG A 236 53.31 -9.47 -9.85
CA ARG A 236 51.85 -9.59 -10.03
C ARG A 236 51.47 -9.84 -11.49
N ARG A 237 52.13 -9.18 -12.44
CA ARG A 237 51.86 -9.41 -13.86
C ARG A 237 52.21 -10.84 -14.33
N ALA A 238 53.21 -11.49 -13.73
CA ALA A 238 53.47 -12.92 -13.96
C ALA A 238 52.30 -13.80 -13.47
N TYR A 239 51.72 -13.48 -12.31
CA TYR A 239 50.50 -14.14 -11.81
C TYR A 239 49.30 -13.91 -12.72
N ASP A 240 49.14 -12.69 -13.25
CA ASP A 240 48.08 -12.37 -14.21
C ASP A 240 48.17 -13.27 -15.45
N ILE A 241 49.37 -13.51 -16.00
CA ILE A 241 49.58 -14.39 -17.15
C ILE A 241 49.24 -15.84 -16.79
N ALA A 242 49.61 -16.29 -15.60
CA ALA A 242 49.29 -17.64 -15.11
C ALA A 242 47.76 -17.85 -14.96
N GLY A 243 47.03 -16.82 -14.56
CA GLY A 243 45.58 -16.85 -14.42
C GLY A 243 44.83 -16.70 -15.75
N ALA A 244 45.23 -15.74 -16.59
CA ALA A 244 44.54 -15.40 -17.83
C ALA A 244 44.81 -16.40 -18.96
N SER A 245 45.96 -17.09 -18.94
CA SER A 245 46.37 -17.95 -20.06
C SER A 245 46.13 -19.43 -19.76
N LYS A 246 45.05 -19.97 -20.34
CA LYS A 246 44.60 -21.36 -20.09
C LYS A 246 45.67 -22.39 -20.50
N GLY A 247 46.00 -23.28 -19.56
CA GLY A 247 46.90 -24.42 -19.80
C GLY A 247 48.40 -24.07 -19.86
N ILE A 248 48.80 -22.90 -19.37
CA ILE A 248 50.21 -22.49 -19.28
C ILE A 248 50.68 -22.57 -17.82
N ARG A 249 51.83 -23.22 -17.59
CA ARG A 249 52.55 -23.13 -16.32
C ARG A 249 53.54 -21.97 -16.35
N VAL A 250 53.42 -21.05 -15.40
CA VAL A 250 54.37 -19.93 -15.24
C VAL A 250 55.37 -20.23 -14.13
N ILE A 251 56.65 -19.99 -14.40
CA ILE A 251 57.76 -20.13 -13.45
C ILE A 251 58.42 -18.76 -13.31
N LEU A 252 58.44 -18.18 -12.11
CA LEU A 252 59.08 -16.90 -11.81
C LEU A 252 60.32 -17.14 -10.94
N ASN A 253 61.50 -16.67 -11.37
CA ASN A 253 62.77 -16.81 -10.67
C ASN A 253 63.02 -18.26 -10.17
N GLY A 254 62.73 -19.24 -11.03
CA GLY A 254 62.88 -20.67 -10.74
C GLY A 254 61.74 -21.31 -9.93
N LYS A 255 60.82 -20.53 -9.34
CA LYS A 255 59.68 -21.03 -8.57
C LYS A 255 58.41 -21.13 -9.43
N LYS A 256 57.71 -22.26 -9.38
CA LYS A 256 56.41 -22.43 -10.06
C LYS A 256 55.31 -21.64 -9.34
N LEU A 257 54.55 -20.82 -10.07
CA LEU A 257 53.45 -20.06 -9.48
C LEU A 257 52.26 -21.00 -9.14
N PRO A 258 51.60 -20.83 -7.97
CA PRO A 258 50.52 -21.70 -7.50
C PRO A 258 49.15 -21.34 -8.11
N VAL A 259 49.11 -20.99 -9.41
CA VAL A 259 47.88 -20.65 -10.14
C VAL A 259 47.60 -21.76 -11.15
N THR A 260 46.43 -22.40 -11.04
CA THR A 260 46.02 -23.52 -11.91
C THR A 260 45.01 -23.11 -12.99
N GLY A 261 44.51 -21.88 -12.93
CA GLY A 261 43.58 -21.28 -13.89
C GLY A 261 42.94 -20.00 -13.36
N PHE A 262 42.01 -19.42 -14.12
CA PHE A 262 41.41 -18.13 -13.82
C PHE A 262 40.65 -18.11 -12.48
N ARG A 263 39.90 -19.17 -12.15
CA ARG A 263 39.24 -19.29 -10.83
C ARG A 263 40.22 -19.19 -9.66
N SER A 264 41.31 -19.96 -9.70
CA SER A 264 42.33 -19.98 -8.63
C SER A 264 43.06 -18.65 -8.51
N TYR A 265 43.20 -17.90 -9.61
CA TYR A 265 43.72 -16.54 -9.61
C TYR A 265 42.75 -15.57 -8.92
N VAL A 266 41.44 -15.68 -9.20
CA VAL A 266 40.41 -14.86 -8.52
C VAL A 266 40.36 -15.12 -7.02
N ASP A 267 40.54 -16.37 -6.59
CA ASP A 267 40.58 -16.71 -5.16
C ASP A 267 41.68 -15.96 -4.39
N MET A 268 42.79 -15.59 -5.05
CA MET A 268 43.85 -14.80 -4.44
C MET A 268 43.39 -13.37 -4.07
N TYR A 269 42.42 -12.79 -4.79
CA TYR A 269 41.86 -11.46 -4.48
C TYR A 269 40.90 -11.47 -3.30
N LEU A 270 40.27 -12.62 -3.05
CA LEU A 270 39.18 -12.78 -2.10
C LEU A 270 39.61 -13.55 -0.84
N LYS A 271 40.84 -14.05 -0.82
CA LYS A 271 41.48 -14.65 0.35
C LYS A 271 41.37 -13.68 1.54
N ASP A 272 40.88 -14.19 2.67
CA ASP A 272 40.69 -13.45 3.92
C ASP A 272 39.70 -12.27 3.85
N LYS A 273 38.87 -12.19 2.79
CA LYS A 273 37.74 -11.23 2.72
C LYS A 273 36.46 -11.88 3.21
N MET A 274 35.86 -11.25 4.20
CA MET A 274 34.59 -11.65 4.79
C MET A 274 33.49 -10.64 4.43
N ASP A 275 32.24 -11.09 4.45
CA ASP A 275 31.07 -10.23 4.40
C ASP A 275 30.77 -9.59 5.77
N GLU A 276 29.71 -8.76 5.82
CA GLU A 276 29.22 -8.10 7.03
C GLU A 276 28.88 -9.06 8.19
N THR A 277 28.72 -10.36 7.92
CA THR A 277 28.40 -11.41 8.90
C THR A 277 29.61 -12.23 9.33
N GLY A 278 30.80 -11.91 8.82
CA GLY A 278 32.04 -12.64 9.10
C GLY A 278 32.20 -13.92 8.28
N GLN A 279 31.39 -14.14 7.23
CA GLN A 279 31.54 -15.28 6.34
C GLN A 279 32.43 -14.96 5.14
N PRO A 280 33.25 -15.90 4.64
CA PRO A 280 34.05 -15.68 3.44
C PRO A 280 33.20 -15.30 2.23
N LEU A 281 33.67 -14.34 1.42
CA LEU A 281 32.95 -13.93 0.22
C LEU A 281 32.76 -15.10 -0.75
N THR A 282 31.50 -15.32 -1.15
CA THR A 282 31.16 -16.36 -2.13
C THR A 282 31.50 -15.87 -3.54
N VAL A 283 32.23 -16.70 -4.30
CA VAL A 283 32.53 -16.42 -5.70
C VAL A 283 31.68 -17.28 -6.60
N VAL A 284 30.98 -16.62 -7.51
CA VAL A 284 30.25 -17.26 -8.59
C VAL A 284 31.17 -17.35 -9.80
N HIS A 285 31.28 -18.53 -10.42
CA HIS A 285 32.18 -18.76 -11.54
C HIS A 285 31.48 -19.52 -12.66
N GLU A 286 31.67 -19.05 -13.89
CA GLU A 286 31.20 -19.73 -15.09
C GLU A 286 32.22 -19.61 -16.22
N VAL A 287 32.58 -20.76 -16.79
CA VAL A 287 33.21 -20.85 -18.11
C VAL A 287 32.06 -20.84 -19.12
N VAL A 288 31.78 -19.69 -19.71
CA VAL A 288 30.62 -19.48 -20.59
C VAL A 288 30.83 -20.21 -21.92
N ASN A 289 32.03 -20.11 -22.47
CA ASN A 289 32.48 -20.83 -23.67
C ASN A 289 34.02 -20.79 -23.76
N ASP A 290 34.60 -21.30 -24.84
CA ASP A 290 36.06 -21.32 -25.07
C ASP A 290 36.74 -19.95 -25.05
N ARG A 291 35.98 -18.86 -25.22
CA ARG A 291 36.46 -17.48 -25.31
C ARG A 291 36.04 -16.60 -24.13
N TRP A 292 35.22 -17.08 -23.19
CA TRP A 292 34.71 -16.26 -22.08
C TRP A 292 34.67 -17.06 -20.78
N GLU A 293 35.32 -16.51 -19.76
CA GLU A 293 35.29 -17.02 -18.39
C GLU A 293 35.04 -15.85 -17.43
N VAL A 294 34.02 -15.98 -16.58
CA VAL A 294 33.53 -14.89 -15.73
C VAL A 294 33.47 -15.35 -14.28
N CYS A 295 33.99 -14.53 -13.37
CA CYS A 295 33.73 -14.66 -11.94
C CYS A 295 33.05 -13.40 -11.39
N LEU A 296 32.18 -13.58 -10.40
CA LEU A 296 31.49 -12.50 -9.70
C LEU A 296 31.57 -12.72 -8.19
N ALA A 297 31.90 -11.66 -7.47
CA ALA A 297 31.82 -11.60 -6.01
C ALA A 297 31.12 -10.30 -5.58
N MET A 298 30.70 -10.25 -4.31
CA MET A 298 30.19 -9.03 -3.70
C MET A 298 31.31 -8.00 -3.50
N SER A 299 31.00 -6.72 -3.69
CA SER A 299 31.90 -5.61 -3.37
C SER A 299 31.30 -4.66 -2.35
N GLU A 300 32.13 -4.26 -1.38
CA GLU A 300 31.80 -3.24 -0.37
C GLU A 300 32.38 -1.86 -0.71
N LYS A 301 33.33 -1.79 -1.65
CA LYS A 301 34.09 -0.56 -1.98
C LYS A 301 33.67 0.08 -3.30
N GLY A 302 32.42 -0.12 -3.71
CA GLY A 302 31.92 0.30 -5.03
C GLY A 302 32.18 -0.76 -6.11
N PHE A 303 31.82 -0.46 -7.36
CA PHE A 303 32.05 -1.38 -8.47
C PHE A 303 33.55 -1.63 -8.62
N GLN A 304 33.97 -2.89 -8.69
CA GLN A 304 35.36 -3.29 -8.92
C GLN A 304 35.41 -4.24 -10.11
N GLN A 305 36.51 -4.16 -10.88
CA GLN A 305 36.72 -5.09 -12.00
C GLN A 305 38.18 -5.46 -12.17
N VAL A 306 38.44 -6.72 -12.54
CA VAL A 306 39.74 -7.20 -13.01
C VAL A 306 39.50 -7.99 -14.30
N SER A 307 40.04 -7.53 -15.41
CA SER A 307 39.74 -8.14 -16.71
C SER A 307 40.94 -8.31 -17.62
N PHE A 308 40.82 -9.31 -18.50
CA PHE A 308 41.81 -9.69 -19.49
C PHE A 308 41.18 -9.87 -20.87
N VAL A 309 41.79 -9.24 -21.88
CA VAL A 309 41.45 -9.39 -23.29
C VAL A 309 42.67 -9.92 -24.01
N ASN A 310 42.62 -11.16 -24.52
CA ASN A 310 43.78 -11.81 -25.18
C ASN A 310 45.04 -11.77 -24.29
N SER A 311 44.90 -12.10 -23.00
CA SER A 311 45.95 -12.00 -21.97
C SER A 311 46.50 -10.59 -21.68
N ILE A 312 45.96 -9.54 -22.31
CA ILE A 312 46.26 -8.13 -21.98
C ILE A 312 45.43 -7.74 -20.76
N ALA A 313 46.07 -7.18 -19.74
CA ALA A 313 45.39 -6.67 -18.56
C ALA A 313 44.65 -5.35 -18.88
N THR A 314 43.31 -5.39 -18.86
CA THR A 314 42.43 -4.21 -18.98
C THR A 314 41.97 -3.73 -17.61
N THR A 315 42.89 -3.74 -16.64
CA THR A 315 42.62 -3.43 -15.23
C THR A 315 43.37 -2.15 -14.85
N LYS A 316 42.69 -1.00 -14.85
CA LYS A 316 43.24 0.24 -14.27
C LYS A 316 42.60 0.53 -12.92
N VAL A 317 43.44 0.66 -11.88
CA VAL A 317 43.03 1.01 -10.50
C VAL A 317 43.22 2.51 -10.26
N ARG A 318 42.40 3.05 -9.35
CA ARG A 318 42.06 4.46 -9.08
C ARG A 318 43.26 5.44 -9.01
N LEU A 319 43.14 6.58 -9.70
CA LEU A 319 43.92 7.80 -9.41
C LEU A 319 43.26 8.57 -8.25
N LEU A 320 44.08 9.16 -7.37
CA LEU A 320 43.69 9.73 -6.09
C LEU A 320 42.67 10.90 -6.11
N LEU A 321 42.15 11.37 -7.25
CA LEU A 321 41.20 12.51 -7.28
C LEU A 321 40.21 12.54 -8.45
N GLY A 322 39.87 11.41 -9.09
CA GLY A 322 38.85 11.39 -10.15
C GLY A 322 38.44 9.98 -10.57
N SER A 323 37.16 9.80 -10.94
CA SER A 323 36.58 8.52 -11.32
C SER A 323 37.20 7.96 -12.61
N THR A 324 37.96 6.85 -12.55
CA THR A 324 37.89 5.81 -13.59
C THR A 324 38.51 4.48 -13.14
N LEU A 325 37.70 3.42 -13.10
CA LEU A 325 38.18 2.02 -13.17
C LEU A 325 38.00 1.60 -14.63
N LYS A 326 39.00 1.82 -15.49
CA LYS A 326 38.83 1.51 -16.92
C LYS A 326 38.99 0.00 -17.14
N GLY A 327 37.91 -0.61 -17.62
CA GLY A 327 37.82 -1.94 -18.22
C GLY A 327 37.49 -1.79 -19.70
N GLY A 328 36.22 -1.85 -20.08
CA GLY A 328 35.80 -1.51 -21.43
C GLY A 328 34.45 -2.12 -21.81
N ARG A 329 34.18 -2.16 -23.11
CA ARG A 329 32.93 -2.71 -23.65
C ARG A 329 32.68 -4.18 -23.28
N HIS A 330 33.73 -4.97 -23.06
CA HIS A 330 33.64 -6.36 -22.61
C HIS A 330 33.14 -6.47 -21.17
N THR A 331 33.65 -5.65 -20.26
CA THR A 331 33.20 -5.64 -18.85
C THR A 331 31.79 -5.10 -18.72
N ASP A 332 31.42 -4.08 -19.51
CA ASP A 332 30.06 -3.53 -19.50
C ASP A 332 29.05 -4.55 -20.04
N HIS A 333 29.40 -5.25 -21.13
CA HIS A 333 28.56 -6.31 -21.70
C HIS A 333 28.19 -7.39 -20.66
N VAL A 334 29.12 -7.77 -19.78
CA VAL A 334 28.87 -8.75 -18.71
C VAL A 334 28.13 -8.12 -17.53
N ALA A 335 28.57 -6.95 -17.07
CA ALA A 335 27.98 -6.26 -15.91
C ALA A 335 26.50 -5.91 -16.14
N ASP A 336 26.15 -5.41 -17.33
CA ASP A 336 24.79 -4.96 -17.64
C ASP A 336 23.78 -6.12 -17.66
N GLN A 337 24.21 -7.31 -18.12
CA GLN A 337 23.39 -8.53 -18.04
C GLN A 337 23.06 -8.91 -16.60
N VAL A 338 24.06 -8.91 -15.71
CA VAL A 338 23.89 -9.22 -14.28
C VAL A 338 23.01 -8.17 -13.60
N VAL A 339 23.31 -6.88 -13.81
CA VAL A 339 22.56 -5.77 -13.21
C VAL A 339 21.09 -5.79 -13.63
N SER A 340 20.80 -6.03 -14.90
CA SER A 340 19.42 -6.08 -15.40
C SER A 340 18.61 -7.21 -14.78
N LYS A 341 19.22 -8.35 -14.45
CA LYS A 341 18.52 -9.45 -13.78
C LYS A 341 18.37 -9.21 -12.27
N LEU A 342 19.43 -8.70 -11.62
CA LEU A 342 19.40 -8.42 -10.18
C LEU A 342 18.42 -7.30 -9.83
N ILE A 343 18.28 -6.26 -10.67
CA ILE A 343 17.36 -5.15 -10.39
C ILE A 343 15.89 -5.60 -10.32
N ASP A 344 15.49 -6.59 -11.12
CA ASP A 344 14.14 -7.14 -11.10
C ASP A 344 13.87 -7.93 -9.82
N VAL A 345 14.87 -8.69 -9.34
CA VAL A 345 14.79 -9.39 -8.05
C VAL A 345 14.71 -8.39 -6.90
N VAL A 346 15.54 -7.34 -6.92
CA VAL A 346 15.53 -6.27 -5.90
C VAL A 346 14.19 -5.55 -5.90
N LYS A 347 13.62 -5.20 -7.06
CA LYS A 347 12.30 -4.57 -7.15
C LYS A 347 11.20 -5.43 -6.50
N LYS A 348 11.21 -6.74 -6.73
CA LYS A 348 10.25 -7.67 -6.10
C LYS A 348 10.43 -7.77 -4.58
N LYS A 349 11.67 -7.74 -4.08
CA LYS A 349 11.96 -7.80 -2.63
C LYS A 349 11.84 -6.45 -1.90
N ASN A 350 11.91 -5.33 -2.62
CA ASN A 350 11.92 -3.98 -2.06
C ASN A 350 10.51 -3.50 -1.65
N LYS A 351 10.17 -3.73 -0.38
CA LYS A 351 8.93 -3.25 0.25
C LYS A 351 9.02 -1.80 0.77
N ALA A 352 10.20 -1.18 0.71
CA ALA A 352 10.45 0.14 1.31
C ALA A 352 10.12 1.31 0.36
N GLY A 353 9.87 1.06 -0.93
CA GLY A 353 9.46 2.07 -1.91
C GLY A 353 10.57 2.97 -2.44
N VAL A 354 11.85 2.70 -2.11
CA VAL A 354 13.00 3.45 -2.64
C VAL A 354 13.29 3.00 -4.06
N VAL A 355 13.31 3.93 -5.03
CA VAL A 355 13.69 3.61 -6.41
C VAL A 355 15.19 3.32 -6.51
N VAL A 356 15.54 2.09 -6.90
CA VAL A 356 16.92 1.62 -7.12
C VAL A 356 17.28 1.77 -8.60
N LYS A 357 18.40 2.43 -8.90
CA LYS A 357 18.90 2.65 -10.28
C LYS A 357 19.99 1.64 -10.65
N PRO A 358 20.20 1.30 -11.94
CA PRO A 358 21.19 0.30 -12.37
C PRO A 358 22.62 0.53 -11.85
N PHE A 359 23.11 1.77 -11.86
CA PHE A 359 24.45 2.07 -11.35
C PHE A 359 24.59 1.79 -9.84
N GLN A 360 23.50 1.87 -9.08
CA GLN A 360 23.50 1.58 -7.65
C GLN A 360 23.67 0.09 -7.40
N VAL A 361 23.06 -0.76 -8.24
CA VAL A 361 23.28 -2.21 -8.23
C VAL A 361 24.71 -2.54 -8.66
N LYS A 362 25.20 -1.92 -9.74
CA LYS A 362 26.56 -2.12 -10.26
C LYS A 362 27.63 -1.86 -9.20
N ASN A 363 27.40 -0.89 -8.30
CA ASN A 363 28.33 -0.56 -7.22
C ASN A 363 28.53 -1.66 -6.15
N HIS A 364 27.71 -2.70 -6.12
CA HIS A 364 27.89 -3.84 -5.20
C HIS A 364 28.58 -5.04 -5.87
N LEU A 365 29.07 -4.89 -7.10
CA LEU A 365 29.65 -5.99 -7.88
C LEU A 365 31.19 -5.89 -7.94
N TRP A 366 31.85 -7.02 -7.72
CA TRP A 366 33.26 -7.24 -8.05
C TRP A 366 33.35 -8.25 -9.19
N LEU A 367 33.64 -7.76 -10.38
CA LEU A 367 33.59 -8.53 -11.61
C LEU A 367 34.97 -8.94 -12.11
N PHE A 368 35.15 -10.21 -12.44
CA PHE A 368 36.37 -10.73 -13.06
C PHE A 368 36.05 -11.32 -14.44
N VAL A 369 36.76 -10.88 -15.48
CA VAL A 369 36.48 -11.31 -16.86
C VAL A 369 37.76 -11.72 -17.56
N ASN A 370 37.81 -12.94 -18.08
CA ASN A 370 38.85 -13.38 -18.99
C ASN A 370 38.22 -13.70 -20.35
N CYS A 371 38.68 -13.03 -21.41
CA CYS A 371 38.08 -13.20 -22.73
C CYS A 371 39.05 -13.16 -23.91
N LEU A 372 38.67 -13.83 -25.00
CA LEU A 372 39.36 -13.81 -26.28
C LEU A 372 38.52 -13.08 -27.33
N ILE A 373 39.03 -11.94 -27.80
CA ILE A 373 38.34 -11.00 -28.69
C ILE A 373 39.05 -10.95 -30.03
N GLU A 374 38.29 -11.00 -31.12
CA GLU A 374 38.81 -10.84 -32.48
C GLU A 374 39.21 -9.39 -32.73
N ASN A 375 40.46 -9.17 -33.13
CA ASN A 375 41.01 -7.87 -33.54
C ASN A 375 40.59 -6.71 -32.59
N PRO A 376 40.92 -6.79 -31.27
CA PRO A 376 40.46 -5.82 -30.29
C PRO A 376 41.00 -4.40 -30.57
N THR A 377 40.19 -3.39 -30.27
CA THR A 377 40.56 -1.97 -30.35
C THR A 377 40.59 -1.37 -28.95
N PHE A 378 41.54 -0.46 -28.72
CA PHE A 378 41.76 0.20 -27.43
C PHE A 378 41.82 1.71 -27.62
N ASP A 379 41.60 2.48 -26.54
CA ASP A 379 41.69 3.95 -26.56
C ASP A 379 43.14 4.47 -26.69
N SER A 380 44.13 3.63 -26.38
CA SER A 380 45.54 4.00 -26.32
C SER A 380 46.45 2.77 -26.46
N GLN A 381 47.75 3.01 -26.70
CA GLN A 381 48.77 1.96 -26.87
C GLN A 381 49.06 1.18 -25.57
N THR A 382 48.71 1.73 -24.40
CA THR A 382 48.81 0.99 -23.13
C THR A 382 47.82 -0.18 -23.06
N LYS A 383 46.74 -0.14 -23.87
CA LYS A 383 45.69 -1.17 -24.01
C LYS A 383 44.89 -1.42 -22.72
N GLU A 384 44.71 -0.38 -21.92
CA GLU A 384 44.01 -0.46 -20.64
C GLU A 384 42.47 -0.43 -20.78
N ASN A 385 41.95 0.13 -21.87
CA ASN A 385 40.50 0.31 -22.10
C ASN A 385 40.07 -0.16 -23.49
N MET A 386 39.27 -1.23 -23.55
CA MET A 386 38.80 -1.80 -24.81
C MET A 386 37.56 -1.07 -25.35
N THR A 387 37.64 -0.58 -26.59
CA THR A 387 36.61 0.26 -27.23
C THR A 387 35.77 -0.47 -28.27
N LEU A 388 36.14 -1.70 -28.64
CA LEU A 388 35.46 -2.47 -29.68
C LEU A 388 33.98 -2.70 -29.33
N GLN A 389 33.09 -2.59 -30.31
CA GLN A 389 31.65 -2.78 -30.09
C GLN A 389 31.32 -4.27 -29.96
N GLN A 390 30.33 -4.60 -29.10
CA GLN A 390 29.94 -5.97 -28.78
C GLN A 390 29.68 -6.85 -30.02
N LYS A 391 29.03 -6.29 -31.05
CA LYS A 391 28.74 -6.98 -32.32
C LYS A 391 29.98 -7.49 -33.07
N SER A 392 31.15 -6.94 -32.77
CA SER A 392 32.42 -7.24 -33.44
C SER A 392 33.37 -8.07 -32.60
N PHE A 393 32.95 -8.57 -31.42
CA PHE A 393 33.81 -9.39 -30.56
C PHE A 393 34.22 -10.74 -31.18
N GLY A 394 33.48 -11.21 -32.18
CA GLY A 394 33.67 -12.53 -32.77
C GLY A 394 33.14 -13.68 -31.90
N SER A 395 32.56 -13.37 -30.74
CA SER A 395 31.91 -14.30 -29.83
C SER A 395 30.90 -13.56 -28.95
N THR A 396 29.98 -14.29 -28.33
CA THR A 396 28.98 -13.72 -27.40
C THR A 396 29.16 -14.31 -26.01
N CYS A 397 28.98 -13.48 -24.97
CA CYS A 397 28.99 -13.92 -23.58
C CYS A 397 27.53 -13.94 -23.07
N SER A 398 26.89 -15.11 -23.11
CA SER A 398 25.53 -15.29 -22.59
C SER A 398 25.59 -16.05 -21.27
N LEU A 399 25.40 -15.35 -20.15
CA LEU A 399 25.45 -15.95 -18.81
C LEU A 399 24.23 -16.87 -18.58
N SER A 400 24.47 -18.05 -18.01
CA SER A 400 23.41 -19.02 -17.76
C SER A 400 22.45 -18.62 -16.62
N ASP A 401 21.24 -19.17 -16.61
CA ASP A 401 20.31 -19.00 -15.48
C ASP A 401 20.91 -19.54 -14.16
N LYS A 402 21.80 -20.54 -14.23
CA LYS A 402 22.53 -21.06 -13.07
C LYS A 402 23.44 -19.98 -12.47
N PHE A 403 24.18 -19.25 -13.30
CA PHE A 403 25.00 -18.13 -12.87
C PHE A 403 24.16 -17.02 -12.22
N ILE A 404 23.02 -16.66 -12.82
CA ILE A 404 22.13 -15.62 -12.27
C ILE A 404 21.53 -16.03 -10.93
N LYS A 405 21.15 -17.31 -10.77
CA LYS A 405 20.69 -17.84 -9.47
C LYS A 405 21.79 -17.77 -8.41
N GLN A 406 23.01 -18.15 -8.75
CA GLN A 406 24.15 -18.07 -7.83
C GLN A 406 24.52 -16.61 -7.51
N ALA A 407 24.48 -15.71 -8.49
CA ALA A 407 24.68 -14.27 -8.31
C ALA A 407 23.63 -13.64 -7.38
N THR A 408 22.40 -14.14 -7.41
CA THR A 408 21.34 -13.72 -6.48
C THR A 408 21.61 -14.18 -5.05
N ALA A 409 22.30 -15.32 -4.86
CA ALA A 409 22.57 -15.94 -3.57
C ALA A 409 23.96 -15.62 -2.99
N CYS A 410 24.84 -14.93 -3.72
CA CYS A 410 26.21 -14.63 -3.29
C CYS A 410 26.33 -13.40 -2.34
N GLY A 411 25.23 -12.96 -1.73
CA GLY A 411 25.18 -11.84 -0.78
C GLY A 411 24.94 -10.45 -1.39
N VAL A 412 25.03 -10.32 -2.72
CA VAL A 412 24.84 -9.04 -3.42
C VAL A 412 23.44 -8.45 -3.20
N VAL A 413 22.39 -9.29 -3.26
CA VAL A 413 21.00 -8.81 -3.09
C VAL A 413 20.76 -8.37 -1.65
N GLU A 414 21.29 -9.10 -0.68
CA GLU A 414 21.22 -8.77 0.74
C GLU A 414 21.91 -7.43 1.02
N SER A 415 23.12 -7.22 0.50
CA SER A 415 23.86 -5.95 0.60
C SER A 415 23.08 -4.78 0.01
N ILE A 416 22.49 -4.94 -1.18
CA ILE A 416 21.64 -3.90 -1.80
C ILE A 416 20.41 -3.62 -0.93
N MET A 417 19.75 -4.66 -0.39
CA MET A 417 18.58 -4.50 0.45
C MET A 417 18.90 -3.82 1.80
N ASN A 418 20.06 -4.09 2.39
CA ASN A 418 20.55 -3.40 3.57
C ASN A 418 20.82 -1.92 3.27
N TRP A 419 21.48 -1.62 2.14
CA TRP A 419 21.66 -0.25 1.68
C TRP A 419 20.32 0.48 1.43
N VAL A 420 19.34 -0.19 0.80
CA VAL A 420 18.00 0.35 0.59
C VAL A 420 17.31 0.67 1.91
N LYS A 421 17.36 -0.24 2.89
CA LYS A 421 16.82 -0.03 4.24
C LYS A 421 17.51 1.15 4.93
N PHE A 422 18.84 1.20 4.90
CA PHE A 422 19.62 2.29 5.50
C PHE A 422 19.30 3.64 4.85
N LYS A 423 19.18 3.69 3.53
CA LYS A 423 18.83 4.90 2.79
C LYS A 423 17.40 5.35 3.08
N ALA A 424 16.44 4.44 3.13
CA ALA A 424 15.06 4.73 3.54
C ALA A 424 15.03 5.28 4.97
N GLN A 425 15.72 4.62 5.90
CA GLN A 425 15.85 5.05 7.29
C GLN A 425 16.50 6.43 7.39
N THR A 426 17.55 6.69 6.62
CA THR A 426 18.23 8.00 6.60
C THR A 426 17.32 9.11 6.05
N GLN A 427 16.52 8.81 5.01
CA GLN A 427 15.55 9.77 4.47
C GLN A 427 14.42 10.07 5.46
N LEU A 428 13.91 9.05 6.15
CA LEU A 428 12.95 9.20 7.25
C LEU A 428 13.54 10.01 8.38
N ASN A 429 14.75 9.67 8.86
CA ASN A 429 15.40 10.42 9.92
C ASN A 429 15.63 11.88 9.53
N LYS A 430 15.93 12.19 8.26
CA LYS A 430 16.12 13.58 7.81
C LYS A 430 14.81 14.37 7.73
N LYS A 431 13.68 13.75 7.40
CA LYS A 431 12.38 14.43 7.21
C LYS A 431 11.43 14.34 8.41
N CYS A 432 11.54 13.25 9.18
CA CYS A 432 10.64 12.83 10.25
C CYS A 432 11.39 12.65 11.59
N SER A 433 12.58 13.25 11.77
CA SER A 433 13.16 13.46 13.10
C SER A 433 13.29 14.95 13.36
N ALA A 434 12.70 15.40 14.46
CA ALA A 434 12.86 16.77 14.90
C ALA A 434 14.03 16.87 15.88
N VAL A 435 14.90 17.85 15.68
CA VAL A 435 15.85 18.29 16.69
C VAL A 435 15.07 19.16 17.69
N LYS A 436 15.42 19.08 18.98
CA LYS A 436 14.80 19.92 20.01
C LYS A 436 15.04 21.39 19.69
N HIS A 437 13.97 22.09 19.29
CA HIS A 437 13.97 23.54 19.09
C HIS A 437 13.12 24.19 20.17
N SER A 438 13.50 25.37 20.64
CA SER A 438 12.72 26.11 21.65
C SER A 438 11.38 26.65 21.13
N LYS A 439 11.25 26.87 19.82
CA LYS A 439 9.99 27.30 19.17
C LYS A 439 9.79 26.57 17.84
N ILE A 440 8.55 26.17 17.57
CA ILE A 440 8.16 25.50 16.33
C ILE A 440 7.55 26.50 15.35
N LYS A 441 8.11 26.56 14.13
CA LYS A 441 7.57 27.35 13.01
C LYS A 441 6.87 26.44 11.99
N GLY A 442 5.84 26.97 11.32
CA GLY A 442 5.14 26.27 10.22
C GLY A 442 4.05 25.28 10.66
N VAL A 443 3.62 25.33 11.92
CA VAL A 443 2.45 24.57 12.42
C VAL A 443 1.45 25.55 13.03
N PRO A 444 0.63 26.25 12.23
CA PRO A 444 -0.20 27.37 12.71
C PRO A 444 -1.26 26.98 13.76
N LYS A 445 -1.72 25.73 13.73
CA LYS A 445 -2.76 25.24 14.67
C LYS A 445 -2.22 24.88 16.05
N LEU A 446 -0.90 24.91 16.27
CA LEU A 446 -0.28 24.61 17.57
C LEU A 446 -0.36 25.84 18.49
N ASP A 447 -0.99 25.68 19.64
CA ASP A 447 -0.80 26.58 20.78
C ASP A 447 0.33 25.99 21.64
N ASP A 448 1.55 26.47 21.42
CA ASP A 448 2.76 25.91 22.02
C ASP A 448 2.92 26.38 23.48
N ALA A 449 3.33 25.50 24.39
CA ALA A 449 3.64 25.90 25.76
C ALA A 449 4.89 26.79 25.80
N ASN A 450 4.92 27.80 26.67
CA ASN A 450 6.04 28.76 26.69
C ASN A 450 7.39 28.10 27.04
N ASP A 451 7.38 27.07 27.90
CA ASP A 451 8.59 26.33 28.31
C ASP A 451 8.93 25.13 27.40
N ALA A 452 8.09 24.82 26.39
CA ALA A 452 8.25 23.62 25.57
C ALA A 452 9.54 23.66 24.72
N GLY A 453 10.38 22.64 24.85
CA GLY A 453 11.70 22.60 24.21
C GLY A 453 12.78 23.41 24.94
N GLY A 454 12.48 24.03 26.08
CA GLY A 454 13.44 24.70 26.95
C GLY A 454 14.07 23.78 28.01
N LYS A 455 14.61 24.37 29.08
CA LYS A 455 15.15 23.65 30.25
C LYS A 455 14.06 22.93 31.04
N ASN A 456 12.85 23.48 31.06
CA ASN A 456 11.74 22.94 31.82
C ASN A 456 10.80 22.05 31.00
N SER A 457 11.26 21.56 29.84
CA SER A 457 10.45 20.77 28.89
C SER A 457 9.89 19.48 29.49
N SER A 458 10.60 18.88 30.46
CA SER A 458 10.16 17.66 31.18
C SER A 458 8.87 17.88 31.98
N GLY A 459 8.61 19.09 32.44
CA GLY A 459 7.38 19.46 33.15
C GLY A 459 6.27 19.96 32.23
N CYS A 460 6.46 19.92 30.90
CA CYS A 460 5.45 20.37 29.94
C CYS A 460 4.59 19.20 29.44
N THR A 461 3.29 19.44 29.27
CA THR A 461 2.31 18.50 28.72
C THR A 461 1.73 19.04 27.42
N LEU A 462 1.76 18.22 26.37
CA LEU A 462 1.03 18.52 25.13
C LEU A 462 -0.35 17.86 25.19
N ILE A 463 -1.41 18.64 25.00
CA ILE A 463 -2.79 18.15 24.91
C ILE A 463 -3.14 17.96 23.43
N LEU A 464 -3.37 16.71 23.02
CA LEU A 464 -3.91 16.39 21.69
C LEU A 464 -5.43 16.33 21.77
N THR A 465 -6.09 17.12 20.93
CA THR A 465 -7.55 17.28 20.95
C THR A 465 -8.21 16.69 19.71
N GLU A 466 -9.40 16.12 19.87
CA GLU A 466 -10.21 15.66 18.74
C GLU A 466 -10.90 16.84 18.03
N GLY A 467 -10.28 17.32 16.95
CA GLY A 467 -10.80 18.46 16.18
C GLY A 467 -10.66 19.82 16.87
N ASP A 468 -11.12 20.86 16.16
CA ASP A 468 -11.01 22.24 16.63
C ASP A 468 -12.03 22.56 17.76
N SER A 469 -13.08 21.74 17.92
CA SER A 469 -14.07 21.88 18.99
C SER A 469 -13.46 21.57 20.37
N ALA A 470 -12.87 20.38 20.53
CA ALA A 470 -12.15 19.99 21.74
C ALA A 470 -10.96 20.92 22.03
N LYS A 471 -10.29 21.42 20.99
CA LYS A 471 -9.23 22.44 21.13
C LYS A 471 -9.72 23.68 21.87
N THR A 472 -10.90 24.19 21.53
CA THR A 472 -11.45 25.41 22.14
C THR A 472 -11.69 25.22 23.64
N LEU A 473 -12.13 24.02 24.04
CA LEU A 473 -12.27 23.64 25.44
C LEU A 473 -10.92 23.61 26.15
N ALA A 474 -9.91 22.97 25.56
CA ALA A 474 -8.56 22.91 26.12
C ALA A 474 -7.93 24.31 26.27
N VAL A 475 -8.07 25.18 25.26
CA VAL A 475 -7.58 26.57 25.30
C VAL A 475 -8.27 27.39 26.39
N SER A 476 -9.57 27.16 26.63
CA SER A 476 -10.28 27.76 27.76
C SER A 476 -9.71 27.29 29.11
N GLY A 477 -9.39 26.00 29.21
CA GLY A 477 -8.72 25.40 30.36
C GLY A 477 -7.30 25.93 30.61
N LEU A 478 -6.55 26.28 29.57
CA LEU A 478 -5.23 26.95 29.70
C LEU A 478 -5.31 28.28 30.46
N GLY A 479 -6.48 28.93 30.49
CA GLY A 479 -6.71 30.12 31.32
C GLY A 479 -6.63 29.85 32.83
N VAL A 480 -6.73 28.58 33.25
CA VAL A 480 -6.64 28.14 34.65
C VAL A 480 -5.25 27.57 34.95
N VAL A 481 -4.77 26.62 34.13
CA VAL A 481 -3.50 25.91 34.38
C VAL A 481 -2.25 26.65 33.87
N GLY A 482 -2.45 27.73 33.12
CA GLY A 482 -1.39 28.55 32.55
C GLY A 482 -0.82 27.99 31.23
N ARG A 483 -0.20 28.88 30.45
CA ARG A 483 0.41 28.55 29.13
C ARG A 483 1.86 28.10 29.23
N ASP A 484 2.48 28.19 30.40
CA ASP A 484 3.91 27.89 30.54
C ASP A 484 4.18 26.40 30.36
N ARG A 485 3.31 25.55 30.92
CA ARG A 485 3.50 24.09 30.98
C ARG A 485 2.56 23.29 30.08
N TYR A 486 1.58 23.93 29.46
CA TYR A 486 0.56 23.22 28.67
C TYR A 486 0.47 23.79 27.27
N GLY A 487 0.60 22.90 26.28
CA GLY A 487 0.38 23.20 24.87
C GLY A 487 -0.82 22.42 24.34
N VAL A 488 -1.43 22.87 23.24
CA VAL A 488 -2.61 22.24 22.64
C VAL A 488 -2.43 22.10 21.13
N PHE A 489 -2.75 20.92 20.59
CA PHE A 489 -2.77 20.68 19.14
C PHE A 489 -4.00 19.86 18.72
N PRO A 490 -4.81 20.33 17.75
CA PRO A 490 -5.97 19.60 17.27
C PRO A 490 -5.60 18.57 16.20
N LEU A 491 -6.15 17.36 16.34
CA LEU A 491 -6.14 16.35 15.31
C LEU A 491 -7.21 16.67 14.25
N ARG A 492 -6.97 16.33 12.98
CA ARG A 492 -7.94 16.55 11.88
C ARG A 492 -9.01 15.46 11.81
N GLY A 493 -8.78 14.32 12.47
CA GLY A 493 -9.69 13.17 12.49
C GLY A 493 -8.95 11.90 12.92
N LYS A 494 -9.44 10.74 12.44
CA LYS A 494 -8.82 9.44 12.73
C LYS A 494 -7.37 9.40 12.20
N MET A 495 -6.43 9.08 13.08
CA MET A 495 -5.02 8.97 12.74
C MET A 495 -4.75 7.74 11.85
N LEU A 496 -3.75 7.84 10.97
CA LEU A 496 -3.31 6.71 10.16
C LEU A 496 -2.69 5.62 11.05
N ASN A 497 -3.12 4.36 10.89
CA ASN A 497 -2.46 3.23 11.55
C ASN A 497 -1.05 3.02 10.97
N VAL A 498 -0.03 3.43 11.72
CA VAL A 498 1.37 3.45 11.27
C VAL A 498 2.03 2.08 11.14
N ARG A 499 1.51 1.03 11.79
CA ARG A 499 2.09 -0.34 11.70
C ARG A 499 2.04 -0.91 10.29
N GLU A 500 1.02 -0.51 9.56
CA GLU A 500 0.65 -1.08 8.25
C GLU A 500 0.81 -0.06 7.12
N ALA A 501 1.25 1.15 7.45
CA ALA A 501 1.46 2.22 6.48
C ALA A 501 2.84 2.09 5.83
N SER A 502 2.90 2.30 4.51
CA SER A 502 4.17 2.42 3.82
C SER A 502 4.95 3.66 4.29
N HIS A 503 6.28 3.62 4.18
CA HIS A 503 7.11 4.78 4.52
C HIS A 503 6.69 6.05 3.78
N LYS A 504 6.26 5.92 2.52
CA LYS A 504 5.73 7.03 1.72
C LYS A 504 4.48 7.64 2.37
N GLN A 505 3.51 6.81 2.75
CA GLN A 505 2.27 7.27 3.40
C GLN A 505 2.56 7.98 4.74
N ILE A 506 3.50 7.47 5.53
CA ILE A 506 3.90 8.10 6.80
C ILE A 506 4.57 9.46 6.52
N MET A 507 5.49 9.52 5.56
CA MET A 507 6.21 10.76 5.21
C MET A 507 5.30 11.84 4.61
N GLU A 508 4.28 11.45 3.83
CA GLU A 508 3.33 12.38 3.21
C GLU A 508 2.22 12.80 4.18
N ASN A 509 2.03 12.07 5.28
CA ASN A 509 1.05 12.42 6.30
C ASN A 509 1.53 13.62 7.15
N ALA A 510 1.00 14.80 6.83
CA ALA A 510 1.33 16.04 7.51
C ALA A 510 1.03 16.01 9.03
N GLU A 511 0.03 15.25 9.45
CA GLU A 511 -0.41 15.20 10.85
C GLU A 511 0.57 14.42 11.74
N ILE A 512 1.00 13.25 11.28
CA ILE A 512 2.07 12.47 11.93
C ILE A 512 3.35 13.33 12.03
N ASN A 513 3.75 13.98 10.94
CA ASN A 513 4.94 14.83 10.92
C ASN A 513 4.83 16.01 11.88
N ASN A 514 3.64 16.62 12.00
CA ASN A 514 3.42 17.70 12.96
C ASN A 514 3.56 17.21 14.40
N ILE A 515 2.94 16.08 14.76
CA ILE A 515 3.04 15.51 16.12
C ILE A 515 4.50 15.21 16.48
N ILE A 516 5.22 14.55 15.57
CA ILE A 516 6.66 14.27 15.73
C ILE A 516 7.44 15.56 15.99
N LYS A 517 7.18 16.59 15.19
CA LYS A 517 7.85 17.89 15.30
C LYS A 517 7.52 18.63 16.60
N ILE A 518 6.26 18.61 17.02
CA ILE A 518 5.80 19.28 18.24
C ILE A 518 6.42 18.62 19.47
N LEU A 519 6.43 17.29 19.53
CA LEU A 519 6.98 16.52 20.65
C LEU A 519 8.51 16.47 20.64
N GLY A 520 9.16 16.82 19.53
CA GLY A 520 10.61 16.69 19.39
C GLY A 520 11.06 15.23 19.27
N LEU A 521 10.19 14.37 18.73
CA LEU A 521 10.48 12.95 18.56
C LEU A 521 11.51 12.75 17.45
N GLN A 522 12.50 11.93 17.75
CA GLN A 522 13.47 11.40 16.79
C GLN A 522 13.03 9.99 16.39
N TYR A 523 12.83 9.76 15.10
CA TYR A 523 12.23 8.53 14.59
C TYR A 523 13.00 7.28 15.04
N ARG A 524 12.29 6.31 15.64
CA ARG A 524 12.82 5.04 16.20
C ARG A 524 13.96 5.16 17.22
N LYS A 525 14.16 6.33 17.83
CA LYS A 525 15.07 6.48 18.95
C LYS A 525 14.53 5.74 20.17
N ASN A 526 15.42 5.06 20.90
CA ASN A 526 15.09 4.49 22.19
C ASN A 526 15.11 5.58 23.28
N TYR A 527 14.05 5.64 24.10
CA TYR A 527 13.85 6.59 25.19
C TYR A 527 13.84 5.93 26.57
N SER A 528 14.52 4.80 26.75
CA SER A 528 14.61 4.12 28.05
C SER A 528 15.37 4.94 29.11
N ASP A 529 16.37 5.71 28.71
CA ASP A 529 17.24 6.46 29.62
C ASP A 529 16.73 7.89 29.92
N PRO A 530 16.99 8.45 31.12
CA PRO A 530 16.55 9.81 31.46
C PRO A 530 17.15 10.93 30.60
N GLU A 531 18.35 10.74 30.03
CA GLU A 531 18.99 11.75 29.17
C GLU A 531 18.30 11.84 27.80
N SER A 532 17.89 10.72 27.23
CA SER A 532 17.13 10.71 25.97
C SER A 532 15.76 11.34 26.12
N LEU A 533 15.09 11.22 27.27
CA LEU A 533 13.84 11.94 27.56
C LEU A 533 14.02 13.46 27.56
N LYS A 534 15.17 13.99 27.98
CA LYS A 534 15.46 15.44 27.92
C LYS A 534 15.51 15.98 26.49
N SER A 535 15.67 15.12 25.49
CA SER A 535 15.64 15.52 24.07
C SER A 535 14.22 15.85 23.56
N LEU A 536 13.17 15.48 24.30
CA LEU A 536 11.79 15.82 23.97
C LEU A 536 11.45 17.30 24.28
N ARG A 537 10.48 17.83 23.54
CA ARG A 537 9.88 19.16 23.76
C ARG A 537 8.89 19.17 24.92
N TYR A 538 8.20 18.05 25.12
CA TYR A 538 7.18 17.83 26.14
C TYR A 538 7.50 16.53 26.87
N GLY A 539 7.38 16.55 28.20
CA GLY A 539 7.59 15.37 29.03
C GLY A 539 6.37 14.45 29.09
N LYS A 540 5.20 14.96 28.68
CA LYS A 540 3.92 14.25 28.70
C LYS A 540 3.07 14.57 27.49
N LEU A 541 2.22 13.62 27.12
CA LEU A 541 1.23 13.71 26.08
C LEU A 541 -0.14 13.31 26.66
N MET A 542 -1.03 14.29 26.74
CA MET A 542 -2.40 14.11 27.22
C MET A 542 -3.34 14.00 26.03
N ILE A 543 -4.14 12.94 25.99
CA ILE A 543 -5.13 12.68 24.95
C ILE A 543 -6.49 13.18 25.45
N MET A 544 -7.11 14.06 24.68
CA MET A 544 -8.37 14.71 25.00
C MET A 544 -9.34 14.54 23.83
N THR A 545 -10.03 13.41 23.82
CA THR A 545 -11.03 13.05 22.82
C THR A 545 -12.43 13.19 23.39
N ASP A 546 -13.43 13.16 22.51
CA ASP A 546 -14.81 12.99 22.95
C ASP A 546 -14.93 11.64 23.69
N GLN A 547 -15.79 11.59 24.71
CA GLN A 547 -16.00 10.39 25.53
C GLN A 547 -17.04 9.47 24.87
N ASP A 548 -16.78 9.19 23.60
CA ASP A 548 -17.53 8.27 22.75
C ASP A 548 -16.59 7.18 22.20
N GLN A 549 -17.18 6.26 21.43
CA GLN A 549 -16.45 5.13 20.87
C GLN A 549 -15.41 5.54 19.82
N ASP A 550 -15.67 6.58 19.00
CA ASP A 550 -14.72 7.03 17.99
C ASP A 550 -13.51 7.73 18.65
N GLY A 551 -13.72 8.43 19.76
CA GLY A 551 -12.68 8.95 20.64
C GLY A 551 -11.79 7.84 21.21
N SER A 552 -12.37 6.74 21.71
CA SER A 552 -11.61 5.56 22.13
C SER A 552 -10.74 4.97 21.02
N HIS A 553 -11.21 4.98 19.76
CA HIS A 553 -10.39 4.56 18.64
C HIS A 553 -9.21 5.51 18.37
N ILE A 554 -9.42 6.82 18.47
CA ILE A 554 -8.33 7.82 18.34
C ILE A 554 -7.29 7.61 19.44
N LYS A 555 -7.70 7.41 20.69
CA LYS A 555 -6.79 7.05 21.80
C LYS A 555 -5.96 5.81 21.43
N GLY A 556 -6.61 4.76 20.95
CA GLY A 556 -5.95 3.52 20.54
C GLY A 556 -4.96 3.72 19.39
N LEU A 557 -5.30 4.52 18.39
CA LEU A 557 -4.40 4.83 17.27
C LEU A 557 -3.16 5.63 17.71
N LEU A 558 -3.32 6.55 18.67
CA LEU A 558 -2.20 7.30 19.26
C LEU A 558 -1.30 6.40 20.11
N ILE A 559 -1.89 5.54 20.96
CA ILE A 559 -1.16 4.54 21.73
C ILE A 559 -0.36 3.63 20.78
N ASN A 560 -1.01 3.14 19.72
CA ASN A 560 -0.37 2.32 18.69
C ASN A 560 0.76 3.07 17.95
N PHE A 561 0.56 4.35 17.66
CA PHE A 561 1.56 5.21 17.03
C PHE A 561 2.84 5.32 17.86
N ILE A 562 2.69 5.53 19.18
CA ILE A 562 3.82 5.57 20.11
C ILE A 562 4.41 4.17 20.30
N HIS A 563 3.58 3.14 20.55
CA HIS A 563 4.03 1.75 20.73
C HIS A 563 4.87 1.25 19.55
N HIS A 564 4.44 1.52 18.31
CA HIS A 564 5.14 1.01 17.13
C HIS A 564 6.48 1.69 16.87
N ASN A 565 6.55 3.01 17.07
CA ASN A 565 7.74 3.79 16.70
C ASN A 565 8.70 4.03 17.88
N TRP A 566 8.19 4.11 19.10
CA TRP A 566 8.92 4.43 20.34
C TRP A 566 8.37 3.64 21.55
N PRO A 567 8.41 2.31 21.53
CA PRO A 567 7.83 1.46 22.58
C PRO A 567 8.32 1.82 23.99
N SER A 568 9.60 2.17 24.12
CA SER A 568 10.22 2.59 25.40
C SER A 568 9.53 3.78 26.06
N LEU A 569 8.81 4.64 25.32
CA LEU A 569 8.07 5.76 25.91
C LEU A 569 6.86 5.30 26.70
N LEU A 570 6.27 4.14 26.36
CA LEU A 570 5.11 3.61 27.08
C LEU A 570 5.46 3.09 28.48
N HIS A 571 6.72 2.74 28.71
CA HIS A 571 7.22 2.32 30.02
C HIS A 571 7.29 3.49 31.02
N HIS A 572 7.25 4.73 30.53
CA HIS A 572 7.18 5.93 31.35
C HIS A 572 5.73 6.41 31.46
N PRO A 573 5.35 7.20 32.49
CA PRO A 573 4.05 7.87 32.58
C PRO A 573 3.96 9.05 31.59
N PHE A 574 4.25 8.79 30.32
CA PHE A 574 4.29 9.75 29.23
C PHE A 574 2.89 10.00 28.67
N LEU A 575 2.06 8.96 28.55
CA LEU A 575 0.69 9.07 28.05
C LEU A 575 -0.30 9.29 29.20
N GLU A 576 -1.13 10.30 29.05
CA GLU A 576 -2.25 10.63 29.92
C GLU A 576 -3.53 10.77 29.10
N GLU A 577 -4.67 10.60 29.73
CA GLU A 577 -5.98 10.90 29.16
C GLU A 577 -6.69 11.95 30.03
N PHE A 578 -7.43 12.83 29.36
CA PHE A 578 -8.38 13.73 29.99
C PHE A 578 -9.82 13.21 29.83
N ILE A 579 -10.44 12.78 30.93
CA ILE A 579 -11.82 12.30 30.97
C ILE A 579 -12.79 13.41 31.37
N THR A 580 -14.00 13.40 30.81
CA THR A 580 -15.09 14.31 31.19
C THR A 580 -16.34 13.53 31.59
N PRO A 581 -17.22 14.10 32.44
CA PRO A 581 -18.53 13.49 32.71
C PRO A 581 -19.34 13.32 31.43
N ILE A 582 -20.00 12.17 31.27
CA ILE A 582 -20.87 11.87 30.12
C ILE A 582 -22.35 12.12 30.43
N ILE A 583 -22.74 12.12 31.71
CA ILE A 583 -24.11 12.41 32.14
C ILE A 583 -24.05 13.33 33.36
N LYS A 584 -24.89 14.36 33.38
CA LYS A 584 -25.11 15.18 34.58
C LYS A 584 -26.59 15.25 34.92
N VAL A 585 -26.89 15.15 36.20
CA VAL A 585 -28.25 15.23 36.72
C VAL A 585 -28.35 16.40 37.69
N LEU A 586 -29.35 17.25 37.47
CA LEU A 586 -29.67 18.37 38.36
C LEU A 586 -30.89 18.03 39.21
N ILE A 587 -30.67 17.86 40.51
CA ILE A 587 -31.72 17.67 41.53
C ILE A 587 -31.77 18.94 42.38
N ASN A 588 -30.83 19.03 43.33
CA ASN A 588 -30.52 20.21 44.17
C ASN A 588 -29.03 20.61 44.06
N LYS A 589 -28.16 19.61 43.80
CA LYS A 589 -26.73 19.74 43.47
C LYS A 589 -26.48 19.04 42.15
N LEU A 590 -25.51 19.51 41.38
CA LEU A 590 -25.11 18.89 40.13
C LEU A 590 -24.37 17.57 40.43
N LEU A 591 -24.96 16.45 40.03
CA LEU A 591 -24.32 15.13 40.04
C LEU A 591 -23.70 14.87 38.66
N SER A 592 -22.50 14.30 38.63
CA SER A 592 -21.75 14.03 37.40
C SER A 592 -21.32 12.57 37.37
N PHE A 593 -21.64 11.89 36.27
CA PHE A 593 -21.38 10.48 36.02
C PHE A 593 -20.43 10.33 34.83
N TYR A 594 -19.50 9.38 34.91
CA TYR A 594 -18.42 9.20 33.93
C TYR A 594 -18.59 7.91 33.11
N SER A 595 -19.57 7.06 33.45
CA SER A 595 -19.97 5.91 32.66
C SER A 595 -21.50 5.75 32.70
N ILE A 596 -22.06 5.12 31.65
CA ILE A 596 -23.49 4.85 31.58
C ILE A 596 -23.90 3.85 32.68
N PRO A 597 -23.15 2.77 32.93
CA PRO A 597 -23.46 1.87 34.05
C PRO A 597 -23.47 2.55 35.42
N GLU A 598 -22.56 3.51 35.69
CA GLU A 598 -22.57 4.29 36.95
C GLU A 598 -23.86 5.11 37.10
N PHE A 599 -24.35 5.67 35.99
CA PHE A 599 -25.62 6.40 35.96
C PHE A 599 -26.82 5.47 36.11
N ASP A 600 -26.86 4.33 35.41
CA ASP A 600 -27.97 3.38 35.49
C ASP A 600 -28.09 2.75 36.87
N GLU A 601 -26.97 2.32 37.49
CA GLU A 601 -26.97 1.83 38.86
C GLU A 601 -27.51 2.88 39.84
N TRP A 602 -27.14 4.15 39.63
CA TRP A 602 -27.69 5.23 40.43
C TRP A 602 -29.19 5.44 40.16
N LYS A 603 -29.61 5.45 38.89
CA LYS A 603 -30.98 5.69 38.42
C LYS A 603 -31.95 4.63 38.94
N ASP A 604 -31.56 3.35 38.87
CA ASP A 604 -32.39 2.21 39.29
C ASP A 604 -32.68 2.23 40.80
N ASN A 605 -31.82 2.91 41.58
CA ASN A 605 -31.99 3.12 43.02
C ASN A 605 -32.77 4.40 43.37
N GLN A 606 -33.38 5.11 42.39
CA GLN A 606 -34.09 6.38 42.61
C GLN A 606 -35.54 6.35 42.09
N PRO A 607 -36.57 6.36 42.96
CA PRO A 607 -37.97 6.27 42.52
C PRO A 607 -38.49 7.47 41.73
N ASN A 608 -37.88 8.66 41.88
CA ASN A 608 -38.36 9.92 41.28
C ASN A 608 -37.48 10.47 40.14
N TYR A 609 -36.62 9.64 39.53
CA TYR A 609 -35.62 10.12 38.56
C TYR A 609 -36.22 10.84 37.34
N LYS A 610 -37.44 10.46 36.93
CA LYS A 610 -38.18 11.05 35.80
C LYS A 610 -38.52 12.54 36.01
N SER A 611 -38.58 13.00 37.26
CA SER A 611 -38.82 14.42 37.60
C SER A 611 -37.58 15.31 37.45
N TRP A 612 -36.39 14.73 37.24
CA TRP A 612 -35.13 15.45 37.22
C TRP A 612 -34.62 15.69 35.80
N LYS A 613 -33.93 16.81 35.62
CA LYS A 613 -33.32 17.13 34.34
C LYS A 613 -31.99 16.38 34.19
N VAL A 614 -32.02 15.32 33.38
CA VAL A 614 -30.83 14.58 32.94
C VAL A 614 -30.29 15.23 31.67
N LYS A 615 -28.99 15.52 31.63
CA LYS A 615 -28.30 16.05 30.45
C LYS A 615 -27.15 15.13 30.06
N TYR A 616 -27.18 14.64 28.83
CA TYR A 616 -26.14 13.82 28.23
C TYR A 616 -25.07 14.70 27.56
N TYR A 617 -23.80 14.36 27.76
CA TYR A 617 -22.62 15.06 27.27
C TYR A 617 -21.87 14.12 26.32
N LYS A 618 -22.16 14.21 25.02
CA LYS A 618 -21.63 13.28 24.00
C LYS A 618 -20.30 13.74 23.39
N GLY A 619 -20.05 15.04 23.36
CA GLY A 619 -18.78 15.61 22.90
C GLY A 619 -18.27 16.71 23.83
N LEU A 620 -16.96 16.95 23.78
CA LEU A 620 -16.30 17.99 24.56
C LEU A 620 -16.84 19.39 24.21
N GLY A 621 -17.26 19.59 22.95
CA GLY A 621 -17.89 20.84 22.50
C GLY A 621 -19.22 21.18 23.19
N THR A 622 -19.88 20.22 23.85
CA THR A 622 -21.15 20.43 24.58
C THR A 622 -20.93 21.12 25.92
N SER A 623 -19.71 21.05 26.46
CA SER A 623 -19.36 21.69 27.73
C SER A 623 -19.10 23.18 27.55
N THR A 624 -19.60 23.99 28.47
CA THR A 624 -19.39 25.43 28.49
C THR A 624 -17.95 25.78 28.87
N SER A 625 -17.48 26.98 28.52
CA SER A 625 -16.16 27.46 28.95
C SER A 625 -16.03 27.54 30.48
N GLN A 626 -17.14 27.69 31.21
CA GLN A 626 -17.14 27.68 32.67
C GLN A 626 -16.86 26.27 33.21
N GLU A 627 -17.55 25.27 32.69
CA GLU A 627 -17.31 23.86 33.02
C GLU A 627 -15.88 23.44 32.64
N ALA A 628 -15.36 23.92 31.51
CA ALA A 628 -13.98 23.69 31.11
C ALA A 628 -13.00 24.20 32.19
N LYS A 629 -13.21 25.41 32.73
CA LYS A 629 -12.37 25.94 33.80
C LYS A 629 -12.48 25.11 35.08
N GLU A 630 -13.68 24.63 35.41
CA GLU A 630 -13.92 23.74 36.56
C GLU A 630 -13.15 22.42 36.39
N TYR A 631 -13.23 21.77 35.23
CA TYR A 631 -12.51 20.53 34.94
C TYR A 631 -11.00 20.69 35.07
N PHE A 632 -10.45 21.80 34.57
CA PHE A 632 -9.02 22.09 34.65
C PHE A 632 -8.59 22.54 36.06
N SER A 633 -9.49 23.12 36.87
CA SER A 633 -9.23 23.42 38.28
C SER A 633 -9.15 22.15 39.13
N ASP A 634 -9.93 21.12 38.80
CA ASP A 634 -9.86 19.77 39.37
C ASP A 634 -9.19 18.78 38.41
N MET A 635 -8.00 19.16 37.92
CA MET A 635 -7.20 18.33 37.00
C MET A 635 -6.91 16.93 37.56
N GLN A 636 -6.84 16.79 38.89
CA GLN A 636 -6.56 15.52 39.54
C GLN A 636 -7.67 14.47 39.31
N ARG A 637 -8.94 14.91 39.22
CA ARG A 637 -10.06 14.03 38.93
C ARG A 637 -10.17 13.65 37.45
N HIS A 638 -9.82 14.57 36.56
CA HIS A 638 -10.02 14.43 35.10
C HIS A 638 -8.81 13.81 34.40
N ARG A 639 -7.64 13.77 35.03
CA ARG A 639 -6.42 13.19 34.48
C ARG A 639 -6.25 11.72 34.90
N VAL A 640 -6.26 10.82 33.91
CA VAL A 640 -5.94 9.40 34.09
C VAL A 640 -4.60 9.09 33.43
N THR A 641 -3.67 8.44 34.13
CA THR A 641 -2.34 8.11 33.60
C THR A 641 -2.27 6.68 33.09
N PHE A 642 -1.72 6.45 31.89
CA PHE A 642 -1.44 5.09 31.42
C PHE A 642 -0.19 4.53 32.09
N LYS A 643 -0.25 3.27 32.54
CA LYS A 643 0.86 2.55 33.16
C LYS A 643 1.14 1.27 32.40
N TYR A 644 2.40 1.03 32.11
CA TYR A 644 2.85 -0.22 31.54
C TYR A 644 2.99 -1.28 32.63
N SER A 645 2.28 -2.40 32.48
CA SER A 645 2.23 -3.52 33.43
C SER A 645 3.08 -4.71 32.99
N GLY A 646 3.46 -4.81 31.71
CA GLY A 646 4.29 -5.89 31.19
C GLY A 646 3.98 -6.27 29.74
N PRO A 647 4.53 -7.39 29.24
CA PRO A 647 4.38 -7.83 27.85
C PRO A 647 2.93 -8.01 27.37
N GLU A 648 1.99 -8.27 28.28
CA GLU A 648 0.55 -8.36 28.01
C GLU A 648 -0.05 -7.08 27.42
N ASP A 649 0.53 -5.91 27.72
CA ASP A 649 0.16 -4.63 27.13
C ASP A 649 0.59 -4.57 25.65
N ASP A 650 1.81 -5.01 25.35
CA ASP A 650 2.34 -5.04 23.98
C ASP A 650 1.55 -6.00 23.09
N GLU A 651 1.18 -7.16 23.64
CA GLU A 651 0.35 -8.16 22.98
C GLU A 651 -1.05 -7.62 22.69
N ALA A 652 -1.70 -6.97 23.67
CA ALA A 652 -3.02 -6.38 23.51
C ALA A 652 -3.03 -5.28 22.43
N ILE A 653 -2.06 -4.37 22.44
CA ILE A 653 -1.96 -3.34 21.39
C ILE A 653 -1.68 -3.97 20.02
N THR A 654 -0.84 -5.01 19.97
CA THR A 654 -0.53 -5.70 18.71
C THR A 654 -1.75 -6.45 18.16
N LEU A 655 -2.52 -7.13 19.01
CA LEU A 655 -3.80 -7.77 18.68
C LEU A 655 -4.76 -6.75 18.03
N ALA A 656 -4.88 -5.57 18.64
CA ALA A 656 -5.79 -4.51 18.22
C ALA A 656 -5.39 -3.78 16.93
N PHE A 657 -4.11 -3.72 16.54
CA PHE A 657 -3.67 -2.87 15.41
C PHE A 657 -2.90 -3.58 14.29
N SER A 658 -2.48 -4.84 14.49
CA SER A 658 -1.77 -5.62 13.47
C SER A 658 -2.74 -6.26 12.47
N LYS A 659 -2.50 -6.10 11.17
CA LYS A 659 -3.27 -6.80 10.12
C LYS A 659 -3.03 -8.31 10.09
N LYS A 660 -2.00 -8.81 10.77
CA LYS A 660 -1.70 -10.24 10.86
C LYS A 660 -2.53 -10.98 11.91
N LYS A 661 -3.24 -10.24 12.76
CA LYS A 661 -3.98 -10.75 13.94
C LYS A 661 -5.49 -10.74 13.72
N VAL A 662 -5.96 -10.84 12.47
CA VAL A 662 -7.39 -10.74 12.14
C VAL A 662 -8.20 -11.85 12.80
N ASP A 663 -7.74 -13.10 12.73
CA ASP A 663 -8.50 -14.22 13.29
C ASP A 663 -8.51 -14.23 14.82
N GLU A 664 -7.39 -13.90 15.46
CA GLU A 664 -7.33 -13.68 16.92
C GLU A 664 -8.28 -12.55 17.36
N ARG A 665 -8.39 -11.49 16.55
CA ARG A 665 -9.30 -10.38 16.82
C ARG A 665 -10.76 -10.77 16.67
N LYS A 666 -11.11 -11.65 15.72
CA LYS A 666 -12.47 -12.19 15.62
C LYS A 666 -12.85 -12.93 16.90
N VAL A 667 -11.97 -13.80 17.40
CA VAL A 667 -12.18 -14.53 18.67
C VAL A 667 -12.34 -13.55 19.83
N TRP A 668 -11.48 -12.54 19.93
CA TRP A 668 -11.56 -11.49 20.95
C TRP A 668 -12.92 -10.75 20.95
N LEU A 669 -13.40 -10.36 19.77
CA LEU A 669 -14.69 -9.66 19.63
C LEU A 669 -15.88 -10.56 19.93
N THR A 670 -15.86 -11.80 19.42
CA THR A 670 -16.91 -12.79 19.68
C THR A 670 -17.00 -13.12 21.17
N ASN A 671 -15.87 -13.31 21.86
CA ASN A 671 -15.86 -13.57 23.30
C ASN A 671 -16.46 -12.40 24.08
N PHE A 672 -16.15 -11.16 23.71
CA PHE A 672 -16.76 -9.99 24.34
C PHE A 672 -18.29 -9.96 24.14
N MET A 673 -18.78 -10.20 22.92
CA MET A 673 -20.22 -10.25 22.62
C MET A 673 -20.92 -11.35 23.43
N THR A 674 -20.35 -12.57 23.49
CA THR A 674 -20.89 -13.69 24.25
C THR A 674 -20.94 -13.40 25.75
N ASN A 675 -19.87 -12.83 26.32
CA ASN A 675 -19.83 -12.46 27.74
C ASN A 675 -20.89 -11.39 28.05
N ARG A 676 -21.03 -10.38 27.19
CA ARG A 676 -22.06 -9.34 27.33
C ARG A 676 -23.46 -9.94 27.30
N ARG A 677 -23.71 -10.89 26.39
CA ARG A 677 -24.98 -11.62 26.29
C ARG A 677 -25.28 -12.39 27.58
N GLN A 678 -24.34 -13.21 28.05
CA GLN A 678 -24.52 -14.01 29.28
C GLN A 678 -24.81 -13.11 30.49
N ARG A 679 -24.10 -11.97 30.62
CA ARG A 679 -24.36 -11.01 31.69
C ARG A 679 -25.78 -10.46 31.65
N ARG A 680 -26.29 -10.11 30.45
CA ARG A 680 -27.68 -9.64 30.28
C ARG A 680 -28.70 -10.73 30.59
N GLU A 681 -28.48 -11.95 30.12
CA GLU A 681 -29.37 -13.10 30.41
C GLU A 681 -29.43 -13.41 31.93
N HIS A 682 -28.38 -13.05 32.69
CA HIS A 682 -28.30 -13.23 34.14
C HIS A 682 -28.52 -11.94 34.96
N ASN A 683 -28.96 -10.83 34.35
CA ASN A 683 -29.14 -9.53 35.01
C ASN A 683 -27.90 -9.03 35.80
N LEU A 684 -26.70 -9.30 35.29
CA LEU A 684 -25.44 -8.83 35.86
C LEU A 684 -25.04 -7.46 35.27
N PRO A 685 -24.45 -6.54 36.06
CA PRO A 685 -24.03 -5.23 35.57
C PRO A 685 -22.92 -5.34 34.52
N GLU A 686 -22.90 -4.38 33.57
CA GLU A 686 -21.81 -4.26 32.61
C GLU A 686 -20.52 -3.77 33.31
N GLU A 687 -19.36 -4.31 32.91
CA GLU A 687 -18.07 -3.83 33.42
C GLU A 687 -17.73 -2.48 32.79
N TYR A 688 -17.32 -1.52 33.62
CA TYR A 688 -16.86 -0.20 33.17
C TYR A 688 -15.48 0.14 33.71
N LEU A 689 -14.74 0.92 32.93
CA LEU A 689 -13.33 1.23 33.18
C LEU A 689 -13.13 2.39 34.18
N TYR A 690 -14.01 3.40 34.11
CA TYR A 690 -13.85 4.66 34.83
C TYR A 690 -14.83 4.74 36.00
N GLY A 691 -14.34 4.47 37.21
CA GLY A 691 -15.04 4.78 38.45
C GLY A 691 -14.51 6.06 39.11
N LYS A 692 -15.16 6.51 40.19
CA LYS A 692 -14.75 7.73 40.94
C LYS A 692 -13.32 7.68 41.49
N ALA A 693 -12.76 6.49 41.68
CA ALA A 693 -11.41 6.27 42.22
C ALA A 693 -10.32 6.06 41.15
N THR A 694 -10.68 5.97 39.86
CA THR A 694 -9.72 5.64 38.79
C THR A 694 -8.73 6.79 38.57
N LYS A 695 -7.44 6.54 38.85
CA LYS A 695 -6.33 7.50 38.64
C LYS A 695 -5.30 7.03 37.62
N SER A 696 -5.24 5.72 37.35
CA SER A 696 -4.35 5.14 36.35
C SER A 696 -4.97 3.91 35.70
N LEU A 697 -4.50 3.57 34.49
CA LEU A 697 -5.05 2.52 33.63
C LEU A 697 -3.91 1.75 32.94
N SER A 698 -4.04 0.44 32.77
CA SER A 698 -3.11 -0.36 31.96
C SER A 698 -3.49 -0.31 30.47
N TYR A 699 -2.54 -0.54 29.56
CA TYR A 699 -2.86 -0.58 28.13
C TYR A 699 -3.72 -1.81 27.78
N ASN A 700 -3.52 -2.92 28.48
CA ASN A 700 -4.33 -4.13 28.36
C ASN A 700 -5.80 -3.86 28.75
N ASP A 701 -6.05 -3.22 29.89
CA ASP A 701 -7.39 -2.85 30.32
C ASP A 701 -8.06 -1.92 29.32
N PHE A 702 -7.33 -0.90 28.83
CA PHE A 702 -7.83 0.00 27.79
C PHE A 702 -8.29 -0.76 26.54
N VAL A 703 -7.45 -1.66 26.03
CA VAL A 703 -7.78 -2.45 24.84
C VAL A 703 -9.00 -3.32 25.11
N ASN A 704 -8.98 -4.10 26.19
CA ASN A 704 -9.97 -5.15 26.45
C ASN A 704 -11.29 -4.67 27.06
N LYS A 705 -11.37 -3.44 27.58
CA LYS A 705 -12.59 -2.91 28.21
C LYS A 705 -13.16 -1.69 27.50
N GLU A 706 -12.36 -0.92 26.76
CA GLU A 706 -12.82 0.30 26.07
C GLU A 706 -12.70 0.19 24.54
N LEU A 707 -11.52 -0.11 24.01
CA LEU A 707 -11.32 -0.20 22.55
C LEU A 707 -12.14 -1.34 21.90
N VAL A 708 -12.42 -2.40 22.67
CA VAL A 708 -13.33 -3.48 22.25
C VAL A 708 -14.75 -2.98 22.00
N GLN A 709 -15.21 -1.98 22.76
CA GLN A 709 -16.56 -1.40 22.60
C GLN A 709 -16.65 -0.64 21.28
N PHE A 710 -15.62 0.14 20.95
CA PHE A 710 -15.49 0.74 19.62
C PHE A 710 -15.51 -0.31 18.53
N SER A 711 -14.73 -1.37 18.68
CA SER A 711 -14.59 -2.41 17.65
C SER A 711 -15.91 -3.13 17.38
N ASN A 712 -16.71 -3.38 18.42
CA ASN A 712 -18.04 -3.98 18.29
C ASN A 712 -19.08 -3.01 17.74
N SER A 713 -19.09 -1.75 18.18
CA SER A 713 -19.92 -0.71 17.58
C SER A 713 -19.60 -0.48 16.10
N ASP A 714 -18.32 -0.55 15.73
CA ASP A 714 -17.88 -0.47 14.35
C ASP A 714 -18.42 -1.63 13.52
N ASN A 715 -18.51 -2.83 14.09
CA ASN A 715 -19.21 -3.95 13.46
C ASN A 715 -20.71 -3.68 13.36
N GLU A 716 -21.38 -3.25 14.44
CA GLU A 716 -22.82 -2.94 14.48
C GLU A 716 -23.22 -1.90 13.42
N ARG A 717 -22.43 -0.84 13.24
CA ARG A 717 -22.72 0.20 12.23
C ARG A 717 -22.35 -0.19 10.81
N SER A 718 -21.48 -1.19 10.62
CA SER A 718 -20.91 -1.56 9.32
C SER A 718 -21.55 -2.80 8.70
N LEU A 719 -22.01 -3.75 9.53
CA LEU A 719 -22.59 -5.02 9.10
C LEU A 719 -24.11 -5.00 9.28
N ALA A 720 -24.82 -5.67 8.38
CA ALA A 720 -26.28 -5.70 8.40
C ALA A 720 -26.82 -6.73 9.41
N CYS A 721 -28.06 -6.53 9.85
CA CYS A 721 -28.83 -7.54 10.55
C CYS A 721 -29.47 -8.52 9.55
N LEU A 722 -29.52 -9.81 9.92
CA LEU A 722 -30.20 -10.87 9.19
C LEU A 722 -31.66 -10.54 8.93
N VAL A 723 -32.33 -9.95 9.93
CA VAL A 723 -33.79 -9.84 9.95
C VAL A 723 -34.29 -8.82 8.93
N ASP A 724 -33.80 -7.58 8.99
CA ASP A 724 -34.23 -6.50 8.10
C ASP A 724 -33.22 -6.15 7.00
N GLY A 725 -32.02 -6.72 7.03
CA GLY A 725 -30.94 -6.36 6.11
C GLY A 725 -30.38 -4.95 6.32
N PHE A 726 -30.70 -4.29 7.42
CA PHE A 726 -30.25 -2.92 7.68
C PHE A 726 -29.04 -2.84 8.59
N LYS A 727 -28.25 -1.80 8.31
CA LYS A 727 -27.36 -1.15 9.27
C LYS A 727 -28.16 -0.12 10.08
N PRO A 728 -27.75 0.21 11.32
CA PRO A 728 -28.46 1.17 12.18
C PRO A 728 -28.82 2.49 11.49
N GLY A 729 -27.92 3.07 10.69
CA GLY A 729 -28.20 4.31 9.95
C GLY A 729 -29.37 4.19 8.96
N GLN A 730 -29.48 3.07 8.25
CA GLN A 730 -30.59 2.81 7.32
C GLN A 730 -31.91 2.63 8.10
N ARG A 731 -31.85 1.92 9.23
CA ARG A 731 -33.00 1.69 10.11
C ARG A 731 -33.55 2.98 10.70
N LYS A 732 -32.66 3.87 11.16
CA LYS A 732 -32.99 5.23 11.65
C LYS A 732 -33.66 6.09 10.58
N VAL A 733 -33.18 6.01 9.33
CA VAL A 733 -33.81 6.69 8.19
C VAL A 733 -35.23 6.18 7.98
N LEU A 734 -35.41 4.86 7.91
CA LEU A 734 -36.73 4.26 7.69
C LEU A 734 -37.70 4.57 8.84
N PHE A 735 -37.26 4.43 10.09
CA PHE A 735 -38.03 4.77 11.29
C PHE A 735 -38.54 6.21 11.23
N SER A 736 -37.67 7.16 10.88
CA SER A 736 -38.05 8.56 10.81
C SER A 736 -39.03 8.84 9.66
N CYS A 737 -38.87 8.18 8.51
CA CYS A 737 -39.82 8.29 7.40
C CYS A 737 -41.20 7.74 7.80
N ILE A 738 -41.24 6.60 8.48
CA ILE A 738 -42.45 5.97 9.00
C ILE A 738 -43.12 6.88 10.05
N LYS A 739 -42.35 7.41 10.99
CA LYS A 739 -42.82 8.26 12.08
C LYS A 739 -43.38 9.59 11.58
N ARG A 740 -42.74 10.19 10.57
CA ARG A 740 -43.23 11.40 9.89
C ARG A 740 -44.52 11.15 9.10
N ASN A 741 -44.65 9.96 8.52
CA ASN A 741 -45.79 9.57 7.69
C ASN A 741 -46.09 10.59 6.57
N ASP A 742 -45.05 11.22 6.04
CA ASP A 742 -45.17 12.23 4.99
C ASP A 742 -45.49 11.58 3.65
N LYS A 743 -46.65 11.93 3.07
CA LYS A 743 -47.03 11.52 1.71
C LYS A 743 -46.45 12.42 0.62
N ARG A 744 -45.69 13.45 0.99
CA ARG A 744 -45.08 14.42 0.08
C ARG A 744 -43.57 14.21 0.02
N GLU A 745 -42.96 14.60 -1.09
CA GLU A 745 -41.51 14.61 -1.23
C GLU A 745 -40.86 15.62 -0.25
N VAL A 746 -39.70 15.26 0.27
CA VAL A 746 -38.89 16.04 1.21
C VAL A 746 -37.47 16.15 0.72
N LYS A 747 -36.81 17.30 0.89
CA LYS A 747 -35.40 17.45 0.53
C LYS A 747 -34.54 16.51 1.37
N VAL A 748 -33.55 15.87 0.76
CA VAL A 748 -32.67 14.92 1.47
C VAL A 748 -31.97 15.59 2.65
N ALA A 749 -31.49 16.83 2.51
CA ALA A 749 -30.87 17.57 3.62
C ALA A 749 -31.84 17.83 4.80
N GLN A 750 -33.13 18.07 4.52
CA GLN A 750 -34.14 18.27 5.56
C GLN A 750 -34.50 16.95 6.23
N LEU A 751 -34.64 15.88 5.45
CA LEU A 751 -34.90 14.55 5.97
C LEU A 751 -33.76 14.09 6.88
N ALA A 752 -32.50 14.31 6.50
CA ALA A 752 -31.34 13.97 7.32
C ALA A 752 -31.37 14.68 8.70
N GLY A 753 -31.71 15.97 8.73
CA GLY A 753 -31.86 16.71 9.99
C GLY A 753 -32.98 16.14 10.88
N SER A 754 -34.12 15.77 10.28
CA SER A 754 -35.21 15.14 11.03
C SER A 754 -34.90 13.71 11.48
N VAL A 755 -34.11 12.96 10.70
CA VAL A 755 -33.61 11.66 11.14
C VAL A 755 -32.72 11.85 12.36
N ALA A 756 -31.83 12.85 12.34
CA ALA A 756 -30.95 13.12 13.47
C ALA A 756 -31.71 13.48 14.75
N GLU A 757 -32.74 14.31 14.65
CA GLU A 757 -33.62 14.69 15.75
C GLU A 757 -34.48 13.52 16.26
N MET A 758 -35.19 12.82 15.37
CA MET A 758 -36.21 11.84 15.77
C MET A 758 -35.63 10.50 16.23
N SER A 759 -34.43 10.16 15.79
CA SER A 759 -33.78 8.88 16.10
C SER A 759 -32.53 9.02 16.97
N ALA A 760 -32.28 10.21 17.53
CA ALA A 760 -31.06 10.51 18.29
C ALA A 760 -29.79 10.04 17.55
N TYR A 761 -29.55 10.58 16.35
CA TYR A 761 -28.34 10.23 15.59
C TYR A 761 -27.20 11.18 15.95
N HIS A 762 -26.14 10.64 16.55
CA HIS A 762 -25.04 11.44 17.10
C HIS A 762 -23.87 11.66 16.15
N HIS A 763 -23.88 11.05 14.96
CA HIS A 763 -22.82 11.25 13.97
C HIS A 763 -23.16 12.37 12.98
N GLY A 764 -22.19 12.78 12.17
CA GLY A 764 -22.37 13.88 11.21
C GLY A 764 -23.47 13.59 10.18
N GLU A 765 -24.33 14.59 9.92
CA GLU A 765 -25.47 14.51 9.00
C GLU A 765 -25.08 14.13 7.57
N ILE A 766 -23.85 14.42 7.14
CA ILE A 766 -23.34 14.05 5.81
C ILE A 766 -23.45 12.53 5.60
N SER A 767 -23.13 11.73 6.62
CA SER A 767 -23.25 10.27 6.55
C SER A 767 -24.71 9.83 6.39
N LEU A 768 -25.66 10.50 7.07
CA LEU A 768 -27.09 10.26 6.90
C LEU A 768 -27.59 10.65 5.53
N MET A 769 -27.18 11.82 5.01
CA MET A 769 -27.53 12.26 3.67
C MET A 769 -27.09 11.23 2.62
N MET A 770 -25.87 10.70 2.73
CA MET A 770 -25.39 9.65 1.83
C MET A 770 -26.12 8.32 2.04
N THR A 771 -26.52 7.99 3.27
CA THR A 771 -27.36 6.81 3.55
C THR A 771 -28.72 6.91 2.88
N ILE A 772 -29.37 8.08 2.96
CA ILE A 772 -30.65 8.36 2.28
C ILE A 772 -30.51 8.26 0.76
N VAL A 773 -29.45 8.87 0.20
CA VAL A 773 -29.16 8.78 -1.24
C VAL A 773 -28.99 7.32 -1.66
N GLY A 774 -28.20 6.54 -0.91
CA GLY A 774 -27.98 5.12 -1.17
C GLY A 774 -29.27 4.29 -1.14
N LEU A 775 -30.19 4.56 -0.19
CA LEU A 775 -31.48 3.87 -0.11
C LEU A 775 -32.46 4.23 -1.24
N ALA A 776 -32.24 5.37 -1.91
CA ALA A 776 -33.07 5.87 -2.99
C ALA A 776 -32.57 5.49 -4.41
N GLN A 777 -31.28 5.22 -4.57
CA GLN A 777 -30.67 4.91 -5.86
C GLN A 777 -31.34 3.72 -6.56
N ASN A 778 -31.51 3.85 -7.89
CA ASN A 778 -32.26 2.91 -8.73
C ASN A 778 -31.56 2.54 -10.05
N PHE A 779 -30.28 2.89 -10.23
CA PHE A 779 -29.50 2.52 -11.42
C PHE A 779 -28.97 1.07 -11.31
N VAL A 780 -28.62 0.45 -12.44
CA VAL A 780 -28.13 -0.94 -12.49
C VAL A 780 -26.92 -1.14 -11.58
N GLY A 781 -27.00 -2.11 -10.68
CA GLY A 781 -25.95 -2.40 -9.69
C GLY A 781 -26.03 -1.60 -8.38
N SER A 782 -27.11 -0.84 -8.17
CA SER A 782 -27.47 -0.23 -6.87
C SER A 782 -28.44 -1.14 -6.09
N ASN A 783 -29.72 -0.74 -5.92
CA ASN A 783 -30.73 -1.52 -5.21
C ASN A 783 -31.65 -2.26 -6.18
N ASN A 784 -31.94 -3.54 -5.92
CA ASN A 784 -33.01 -4.25 -6.63
C ASN A 784 -34.39 -3.69 -6.23
N LEU A 785 -34.53 -3.25 -4.98
CA LEU A 785 -35.76 -2.66 -4.46
C LEU A 785 -35.43 -1.44 -3.59
N ASN A 786 -35.52 -0.25 -4.16
CA ASN A 786 -35.31 1.00 -3.45
C ASN A 786 -36.49 1.32 -2.53
N LEU A 787 -36.21 1.52 -1.24
CA LEU A 787 -37.23 1.81 -0.21
C LEU A 787 -37.63 3.29 -0.19
N LEU A 788 -36.78 4.13 -0.78
CA LEU A 788 -37.02 5.54 -1.00
C LEU A 788 -37.05 5.83 -2.49
N GLN A 789 -37.87 6.79 -2.93
CA GLN A 789 -37.93 7.20 -4.33
C GLN A 789 -36.88 8.27 -4.65
N PRO A 790 -36.13 8.15 -5.76
CA PRO A 790 -35.15 9.15 -6.17
C PRO A 790 -35.82 10.30 -6.94
N MET A 791 -36.28 11.33 -6.24
CA MET A 791 -36.89 12.52 -6.88
C MET A 791 -35.81 13.56 -7.20
N GLY A 792 -35.19 13.41 -8.37
CA GLY A 792 -34.08 14.23 -8.85
C GLY A 792 -32.86 13.40 -9.26
N GLN A 793 -31.68 14.03 -9.35
CA GLN A 793 -30.45 13.36 -9.77
C GLN A 793 -29.75 12.66 -8.58
N PHE A 794 -30.12 11.40 -8.30
CA PHE A 794 -29.54 10.55 -7.25
C PHE A 794 -28.26 9.81 -7.66
N GLY A 795 -27.69 10.22 -8.79
CA GLY A 795 -26.50 9.63 -9.40
C GLY A 795 -26.87 8.54 -10.39
N THR A 796 -25.93 8.23 -11.26
CA THR A 796 -26.16 7.36 -12.42
C THR A 796 -25.17 6.19 -12.44
N ARG A 797 -25.39 5.29 -13.40
CA ARG A 797 -24.45 4.18 -13.67
C ARG A 797 -23.07 4.68 -14.13
N LEU A 798 -22.97 5.91 -14.66
CA LEU A 798 -21.73 6.47 -15.22
C LEU A 798 -20.59 6.49 -14.19
N ASN A 799 -20.90 6.88 -12.95
CA ASN A 799 -19.94 7.02 -11.85
C ASN A 799 -20.31 6.20 -10.61
N GLY A 800 -21.24 5.25 -10.75
CA GLY A 800 -21.73 4.43 -9.63
C GLY A 800 -22.36 5.27 -8.52
N GLY A 801 -23.14 6.30 -8.87
CA GLY A 801 -23.86 7.14 -7.92
C GLY A 801 -23.07 8.32 -7.33
N LYS A 802 -21.76 8.42 -7.60
CA LYS A 802 -20.91 9.54 -7.11
C LYS A 802 -21.23 10.89 -7.77
N ASP A 803 -21.92 10.84 -8.89
CA ASP A 803 -22.46 11.97 -9.65
C ASP A 803 -23.85 12.42 -9.15
N SER A 804 -24.29 11.92 -7.99
CA SER A 804 -25.47 12.44 -7.30
C SER A 804 -25.34 13.94 -7.03
N ALA A 805 -26.43 14.67 -7.26
CA ALA A 805 -26.48 16.08 -6.94
C ALA A 805 -26.45 16.28 -5.42
N SER A 806 -26.03 17.47 -4.98
CA SER A 806 -25.97 17.80 -3.56
C SER A 806 -27.33 17.50 -2.86
N PRO A 807 -27.33 16.93 -1.64
CA PRO A 807 -28.54 16.68 -0.84
C PRO A 807 -29.47 17.89 -0.64
N ARG A 808 -28.97 19.10 -0.92
CA ARG A 808 -29.74 20.36 -0.88
C ARG A 808 -30.71 20.51 -2.07
N TYR A 809 -30.46 19.82 -3.18
CA TYR A 809 -31.21 19.93 -4.43
C TYR A 809 -32.15 18.77 -4.70
N ILE A 810 -31.84 17.59 -4.17
CA ILE A 810 -32.59 16.36 -4.43
C ILE A 810 -33.63 16.08 -3.36
N PHE A 811 -34.74 15.48 -3.77
CA PHE A 811 -35.89 15.17 -2.93
C PHE A 811 -36.12 13.67 -2.87
N THR A 812 -36.80 13.21 -1.82
CA THR A 812 -37.16 11.80 -1.70
C THR A 812 -38.48 11.64 -0.96
N MET A 813 -39.05 10.45 -1.05
CA MET A 813 -40.21 10.03 -0.28
C MET A 813 -40.22 8.52 -0.11
N LEU A 814 -41.05 8.03 0.81
CA LEU A 814 -41.22 6.60 1.03
C LEU A 814 -41.82 5.94 -0.21
N SER A 815 -41.20 4.85 -0.68
CA SER A 815 -41.77 4.05 -1.78
C SER A 815 -43.13 3.45 -1.34
N PRO A 816 -44.14 3.40 -2.23
CA PRO A 816 -45.41 2.73 -1.93
C PRO A 816 -45.23 1.27 -1.48
N LEU A 817 -44.23 0.59 -2.04
CA LEU A 817 -43.87 -0.80 -1.70
C LEU A 817 -43.35 -0.94 -0.27
N THR A 818 -42.80 0.11 0.33
CA THR A 818 -42.12 0.01 1.64
C THR A 818 -43.07 -0.39 2.76
N ARG A 819 -44.32 0.11 2.78
CA ARG A 819 -45.31 -0.30 3.79
C ARG A 819 -45.97 -1.65 3.53
N LEU A 820 -45.81 -2.21 2.33
CA LEU A 820 -46.15 -3.60 2.05
C LEU A 820 -45.04 -4.53 2.56
N ILE A 821 -43.77 -4.13 2.39
CA ILE A 821 -42.62 -4.88 2.90
C ILE A 821 -42.56 -4.86 4.44
N PHE A 822 -42.90 -3.72 5.05
CA PHE A 822 -42.92 -3.51 6.50
C PHE A 822 -44.35 -3.17 6.98
N PRO A 823 -45.20 -4.21 7.17
CA PRO A 823 -46.61 -4.02 7.49
C PRO A 823 -46.80 -3.21 8.79
N PRO A 824 -47.68 -2.19 8.83
CA PRO A 824 -47.90 -1.36 10.02
C PRO A 824 -48.37 -2.13 11.25
N VAL A 825 -49.01 -3.29 11.07
CA VAL A 825 -49.45 -4.14 12.18
C VAL A 825 -48.26 -4.66 12.98
N ASP A 826 -47.18 -5.00 12.29
CA ASP A 826 -45.97 -5.56 12.92
C ASP A 826 -45.22 -4.52 13.76
N ASP A 827 -45.44 -3.21 13.52
CA ASP A 827 -44.84 -2.12 14.32
C ASP A 827 -45.16 -2.25 15.82
N ASN A 828 -46.28 -2.90 16.19
CA ASN A 828 -46.71 -3.14 17.57
C ASN A 828 -46.01 -4.34 18.23
N LEU A 829 -45.32 -5.18 17.45
CA LEU A 829 -44.63 -6.38 17.94
C LEU A 829 -43.12 -6.12 18.15
N LEU A 830 -42.61 -5.00 17.63
CA LEU A 830 -41.20 -4.68 17.65
C LEU A 830 -40.75 -4.16 19.02
N LYS A 831 -39.51 -4.50 19.39
CA LYS A 831 -38.83 -3.92 20.55
C LYS A 831 -38.09 -2.65 20.14
N TYR A 832 -38.48 -1.52 20.74
CA TYR A 832 -37.92 -0.20 20.45
C TYR A 832 -36.74 0.13 21.38
N ASN A 833 -35.70 0.74 20.82
CA ASN A 833 -34.59 1.24 21.60
C ASN A 833 -34.93 2.59 22.24
N TYR A 834 -34.23 2.90 23.33
CA TYR A 834 -34.26 4.21 23.98
C TYR A 834 -32.85 4.80 23.99
N ASP A 835 -32.73 6.03 23.49
CA ASP A 835 -31.50 6.82 23.53
C ASP A 835 -31.86 8.25 23.96
N ASP A 836 -31.09 8.83 24.87
CA ASP A 836 -31.39 10.11 25.53
C ASP A 836 -32.81 10.19 26.14
N ASN A 837 -33.29 9.09 26.72
CA ASN A 837 -34.68 8.92 27.22
C ASN A 837 -35.77 9.14 26.15
N GLN A 838 -35.41 9.10 24.87
CA GLN A 838 -36.32 9.17 23.74
C GLN A 838 -36.45 7.79 23.12
N ARG A 839 -37.69 7.37 22.83
CA ARG A 839 -37.95 6.18 22.01
C ARG A 839 -37.46 6.42 20.57
N VAL A 840 -36.48 5.63 20.15
CA VAL A 840 -35.87 5.68 18.81
C VAL A 840 -36.26 4.45 18.01
N GLU A 841 -35.53 4.11 16.95
CA GLU A 841 -35.82 2.98 16.07
C GLU A 841 -35.84 1.62 16.79
N PRO A 842 -36.54 0.61 16.25
CA PRO A 842 -36.49 -0.75 16.79
C PRO A 842 -35.10 -1.39 16.67
N GLU A 843 -34.85 -2.42 17.48
CA GLU A 843 -33.61 -3.22 17.35
C GLU A 843 -33.42 -3.72 15.91
N TRP A 844 -34.52 -4.17 15.31
CA TRP A 844 -34.65 -4.53 13.90
C TRP A 844 -36.12 -4.49 13.49
N TYR A 845 -36.39 -4.26 12.21
CA TYR A 845 -37.72 -4.52 11.64
C TYR A 845 -37.87 -5.99 11.26
N ILE A 846 -39.12 -6.44 11.04
CA ILE A 846 -39.41 -7.79 10.54
C ILE A 846 -40.16 -7.70 9.21
N PRO A 847 -39.46 -7.58 8.06
CA PRO A 847 -40.11 -7.48 6.76
C PRO A 847 -40.85 -8.77 6.37
N ILE A 848 -41.73 -8.71 5.37
CA ILE A 848 -42.39 -9.90 4.81
C ILE A 848 -41.43 -10.78 3.99
N LEU A 849 -40.26 -10.27 3.62
CA LEU A 849 -39.26 -10.94 2.80
C LEU A 849 -37.83 -10.53 3.24
N PRO A 850 -36.82 -11.40 3.09
CA PRO A 850 -35.47 -11.15 3.59
C PRO A 850 -34.78 -10.06 2.75
N MET A 851 -34.90 -8.81 3.17
CA MET A 851 -34.38 -7.64 2.45
C MET A 851 -32.85 -7.67 2.27
N VAL A 852 -32.13 -8.37 3.13
CA VAL A 852 -30.68 -8.60 3.00
C VAL A 852 -30.31 -9.39 1.74
N LEU A 853 -31.20 -10.27 1.26
CA LEU A 853 -31.01 -11.01 0.01
C LEU A 853 -31.51 -10.20 -1.19
N VAL A 854 -32.55 -9.38 -1.01
CA VAL A 854 -33.04 -8.49 -2.08
C VAL A 854 -31.99 -7.45 -2.47
N ASN A 855 -31.54 -6.64 -1.50
CA ASN A 855 -30.64 -5.52 -1.76
C ASN A 855 -29.17 -5.84 -1.50
N GLY A 856 -28.86 -7.05 -1.01
CA GLY A 856 -27.51 -7.41 -0.59
C GLY A 856 -27.04 -6.58 0.61
N ALA A 857 -25.80 -6.83 1.03
CA ALA A 857 -25.13 -6.04 2.04
C ALA A 857 -23.62 -6.10 1.84
N GLU A 858 -22.95 -4.95 1.89
CA GLU A 858 -21.49 -4.86 1.86
C GLU A 858 -21.02 -3.98 3.01
N GLY A 859 -20.06 -4.48 3.80
CA GLY A 859 -19.60 -3.79 5.01
C GLY A 859 -18.28 -4.33 5.51
N ILE A 860 -17.42 -3.43 5.99
CA ILE A 860 -16.14 -3.77 6.61
C ILE A 860 -16.15 -3.13 7.99
N GLY A 861 -16.19 -3.96 9.03
CA GLY A 861 -16.04 -3.53 10.41
C GLY A 861 -14.64 -3.88 10.94
N THR A 862 -14.54 -4.02 12.26
CA THR A 862 -13.30 -4.44 12.91
C THR A 862 -13.22 -5.96 12.99
N GLY A 863 -12.24 -6.54 12.29
CA GLY A 863 -12.01 -7.99 12.25
C GLY A 863 -12.95 -8.78 11.32
N TRP A 864 -14.12 -8.22 11.03
CA TRP A 864 -15.16 -8.84 10.20
C TRP A 864 -15.45 -8.01 8.95
N ALA A 865 -15.80 -8.71 7.87
CA ALA A 865 -16.32 -8.13 6.65
C ALA A 865 -17.47 -8.99 6.13
N SER A 866 -18.46 -8.36 5.51
CA SER A 866 -19.58 -9.05 4.91
C SER A 866 -19.79 -8.59 3.48
N LYS A 867 -20.04 -9.55 2.59
CA LYS A 867 -20.38 -9.31 1.20
C LYS A 867 -21.45 -10.30 0.75
N ILE A 868 -22.68 -9.81 0.73
CA ILE A 868 -23.88 -10.55 0.32
C ILE A 868 -24.37 -9.91 -0.98
N PRO A 869 -24.55 -10.70 -2.05
CA PRO A 869 -25.04 -10.19 -3.32
C PRO A 869 -26.55 -9.98 -3.29
N THR A 870 -27.06 -9.34 -4.34
CA THR A 870 -28.49 -9.12 -4.55
C THR A 870 -29.10 -10.29 -5.31
N TYR A 871 -30.37 -10.58 -5.05
CA TYR A 871 -31.13 -11.65 -5.70
C TYR A 871 -32.45 -11.13 -6.26
N ASP A 872 -33.04 -11.91 -7.16
CA ASP A 872 -34.31 -11.56 -7.77
C ASP A 872 -35.45 -11.64 -6.74
N VAL A 873 -36.29 -10.61 -6.73
CA VAL A 873 -37.39 -10.50 -5.76
C VAL A 873 -38.42 -11.60 -5.98
N GLN A 874 -38.72 -11.95 -7.23
CA GLN A 874 -39.69 -12.98 -7.58
C GLN A 874 -39.17 -14.37 -7.21
N GLU A 875 -37.87 -14.64 -7.41
CA GLU A 875 -37.25 -15.90 -6.97
C GLU A 875 -37.31 -16.07 -5.44
N ILE A 876 -37.03 -15.00 -4.69
CA ILE A 876 -37.15 -15.02 -3.22
C ILE A 876 -38.59 -15.32 -2.79
N VAL A 877 -39.58 -14.63 -3.36
CA VAL A 877 -41.00 -14.86 -3.05
C VAL A 877 -41.42 -16.29 -3.43
N GLY A 878 -40.97 -16.78 -4.59
CA GLY A 878 -41.19 -18.17 -5.01
C GLY A 878 -40.65 -19.17 -4.01
N ASN A 879 -39.43 -18.96 -3.50
CA ASN A 879 -38.85 -19.80 -2.46
C ASN A 879 -39.57 -19.72 -1.11
N LEU A 880 -40.03 -18.52 -0.71
CA LEU A 880 -40.84 -18.37 0.50
C LEU A 880 -42.16 -19.15 0.39
N ASN A 881 -42.85 -19.07 -0.76
CA ASN A 881 -44.07 -19.84 -1.01
C ASN A 881 -43.82 -21.35 -0.97
N ARG A 882 -42.72 -21.83 -1.57
CA ARG A 882 -42.30 -23.24 -1.46
C ARG A 882 -42.14 -23.69 -0.01
N MET A 883 -41.48 -22.87 0.81
CA MET A 883 -41.27 -23.16 2.22
C MET A 883 -42.57 -23.11 3.04
N LEU A 884 -43.51 -22.23 2.70
CA LEU A 884 -44.87 -22.22 3.28
C LEU A 884 -45.65 -23.50 2.94
N ASP A 885 -45.33 -24.14 1.81
CA ASP A 885 -45.87 -25.44 1.40
C ASP A 885 -45.08 -26.64 1.97
N GLY A 886 -44.10 -26.39 2.85
CA GLY A 886 -43.25 -27.42 3.44
C GLY A 886 -42.18 -28.00 2.50
N GLN A 887 -41.93 -27.34 1.37
CA GLN A 887 -40.93 -27.75 0.38
C GLN A 887 -39.57 -27.08 0.64
N GLU A 888 -38.52 -27.71 0.14
CA GLU A 888 -37.17 -27.15 0.16
C GLU A 888 -37.01 -25.99 -0.85
N PRO A 889 -36.28 -24.91 -0.47
CA PRO A 889 -36.00 -23.78 -1.37
C PRO A 889 -35.05 -24.20 -2.50
N GLN A 890 -35.24 -23.61 -3.67
CA GLN A 890 -34.38 -23.80 -4.83
C GLN A 890 -33.16 -22.87 -4.79
N PRO A 891 -32.00 -23.31 -5.29
CA PRO A 891 -30.83 -22.46 -5.46
C PRO A 891 -31.15 -21.20 -6.28
N MET A 892 -30.59 -20.05 -5.86
CA MET A 892 -30.75 -18.76 -6.54
C MET A 892 -29.40 -18.27 -7.05
N LEU A 893 -29.39 -17.58 -8.19
CA LEU A 893 -28.22 -16.89 -8.71
C LEU A 893 -28.28 -15.39 -8.42
N PRO A 894 -27.14 -14.71 -8.20
CA PRO A 894 -27.14 -13.26 -8.06
C PRO A 894 -27.82 -12.57 -9.24
N SER A 895 -28.72 -11.64 -8.94
CA SER A 895 -29.49 -10.89 -9.93
C SER A 895 -29.48 -9.40 -9.61
N PHE A 896 -29.44 -8.58 -10.65
CA PHE A 896 -29.32 -7.13 -10.55
C PHE A 896 -30.37 -6.46 -11.43
N LYS A 897 -31.24 -5.65 -10.83
CA LYS A 897 -32.35 -5.00 -11.55
C LYS A 897 -31.85 -4.20 -12.76
N GLY A 898 -32.36 -4.55 -13.93
CA GLY A 898 -32.07 -3.89 -15.21
C GLY A 898 -30.71 -4.26 -15.85
N PHE A 899 -29.94 -5.18 -15.26
CA PHE A 899 -28.72 -5.71 -15.87
C PHE A 899 -29.07 -6.69 -16.99
N ARG A 900 -28.36 -6.60 -18.13
CA ARG A 900 -28.61 -7.48 -19.28
C ARG A 900 -27.54 -8.57 -19.49
N GLY A 901 -26.41 -8.46 -18.80
CA GLY A 901 -25.30 -9.41 -18.98
C GLY A 901 -25.54 -10.76 -18.30
N GLY A 902 -24.61 -11.70 -18.53
CA GLY A 902 -24.66 -13.05 -17.99
C GLY A 902 -24.11 -13.15 -16.56
N VAL A 903 -24.70 -14.02 -15.75
CA VAL A 903 -24.19 -14.40 -14.42
C VAL A 903 -24.09 -15.92 -14.36
N ASP A 904 -22.85 -16.42 -14.38
CA ASP A 904 -22.56 -17.86 -14.35
C ASP A 904 -21.93 -18.24 -13.01
N GLN A 905 -22.36 -19.36 -12.42
CA GLN A 905 -21.72 -19.89 -11.23
C GLN A 905 -20.43 -20.64 -11.63
N LEU A 906 -19.31 -20.28 -11.02
CA LEU A 906 -18.03 -20.97 -11.21
C LEU A 906 -17.82 -22.04 -10.13
N GLU A 907 -17.95 -21.63 -8.87
CA GLU A 907 -17.78 -22.47 -7.69
C GLU A 907 -18.87 -22.11 -6.65
N ALA A 908 -18.90 -22.82 -5.52
CA ALA A 908 -19.74 -22.43 -4.40
C ALA A 908 -19.40 -20.99 -3.96
N ASN A 909 -20.40 -20.10 -3.93
CA ASN A 909 -20.23 -18.68 -3.59
C ASN A 909 -19.28 -17.88 -4.50
N GLN A 910 -18.99 -18.35 -5.71
CA GLN A 910 -18.18 -17.62 -6.69
C GLN A 910 -18.86 -17.57 -8.06
N TYR A 911 -19.05 -16.37 -8.58
CA TYR A 911 -19.81 -16.09 -9.79
C TYR A 911 -18.99 -15.27 -10.79
N LEU A 912 -19.16 -15.56 -12.07
CA LEU A 912 -18.63 -14.77 -13.18
C LEU A 912 -19.73 -13.86 -13.70
N ILE A 913 -19.50 -12.55 -13.62
CA ILE A 913 -20.41 -11.54 -14.17
C ILE A 913 -19.83 -11.06 -15.49
N SER A 914 -20.53 -11.36 -16.58
CA SER A 914 -20.12 -11.05 -17.94
C SER A 914 -20.96 -9.90 -18.49
N GLY A 915 -20.30 -8.91 -19.10
CA GLY A 915 -20.96 -7.91 -19.95
C GLY A 915 -21.38 -8.51 -21.30
N GLU A 916 -21.90 -7.67 -22.17
CA GLU A 916 -22.31 -8.05 -23.53
C GLU A 916 -21.41 -7.38 -24.56
N VAL A 917 -20.96 -8.17 -25.54
CA VAL A 917 -20.20 -7.70 -26.69
C VAL A 917 -20.62 -8.46 -27.93
N ALA A 918 -20.77 -7.75 -29.05
CA ALA A 918 -21.12 -8.29 -30.35
C ALA A 918 -20.18 -7.75 -31.44
N ILE A 919 -19.82 -8.58 -32.41
CA ILE A 919 -19.09 -8.14 -33.61
C ILE A 919 -20.12 -7.57 -34.60
N LEU A 920 -19.92 -6.34 -35.06
CA LEU A 920 -20.80 -5.70 -36.05
C LEU A 920 -20.31 -5.94 -37.49
N ASP A 921 -18.99 -5.86 -37.68
CA ASP A 921 -18.30 -6.10 -38.96
C ASP A 921 -16.82 -6.50 -38.72
N SER A 922 -16.04 -6.70 -39.79
CA SER A 922 -14.63 -7.15 -39.69
C SER A 922 -13.68 -6.16 -39.01
N THR A 923 -14.14 -4.97 -38.64
CA THR A 923 -13.34 -3.94 -37.98
C THR A 923 -13.98 -3.37 -36.71
N THR A 924 -15.23 -3.73 -36.42
CA THR A 924 -16.07 -3.03 -35.44
C THR A 924 -16.76 -4.00 -34.49
N ILE A 925 -16.71 -3.69 -33.20
CA ILE A 925 -17.49 -4.35 -32.15
C ILE A 925 -18.41 -3.36 -31.44
N GLU A 926 -19.48 -3.88 -30.86
CA GLU A 926 -20.39 -3.17 -29.96
C GLU A 926 -20.33 -3.78 -28.56
N ILE A 927 -20.08 -2.95 -27.55
CA ILE A 927 -20.20 -3.31 -26.13
C ILE A 927 -21.50 -2.72 -25.62
N SER A 928 -22.54 -3.54 -25.46
CA SER A 928 -23.90 -3.13 -25.05
C SER A 928 -24.15 -3.26 -23.54
N GLU A 929 -23.23 -3.90 -22.80
CA GLU A 929 -23.31 -4.01 -21.35
C GLU A 929 -21.95 -4.21 -20.69
N LEU A 930 -21.74 -3.58 -19.52
CA LEU A 930 -20.54 -3.76 -18.69
C LEU A 930 -20.86 -4.62 -17.46
N PRO A 931 -19.90 -5.42 -16.95
CA PRO A 931 -20.09 -6.15 -15.70
C PRO A 931 -20.55 -5.23 -14.56
N VAL A 932 -21.43 -5.74 -13.71
CA VAL A 932 -21.94 -5.00 -12.54
C VAL A 932 -20.79 -4.47 -11.68
N LYS A 933 -20.96 -3.25 -11.15
CA LYS A 933 -19.93 -2.46 -10.45
C LYS A 933 -18.73 -2.03 -11.30
N THR A 934 -18.80 -2.15 -12.62
CA THR A 934 -17.92 -1.48 -13.58
C THR A 934 -18.62 -0.25 -14.14
N TRP A 935 -18.15 0.93 -13.75
CA TRP A 935 -18.80 2.20 -14.09
C TRP A 935 -18.33 2.73 -15.44
N THR A 936 -19.26 3.26 -16.23
CA THR A 936 -19.04 3.65 -17.63
C THR A 936 -17.84 4.60 -17.80
N GLN A 937 -17.75 5.64 -16.98
CA GLN A 937 -16.68 6.63 -17.06
C GLN A 937 -15.33 6.04 -16.65
N THR A 938 -15.30 5.25 -15.57
CA THR A 938 -14.08 4.57 -15.11
C THR A 938 -13.57 3.56 -16.14
N TYR A 939 -14.48 2.86 -16.82
CA TYR A 939 -14.15 1.92 -17.88
C TYR A 939 -13.56 2.63 -19.11
N LYS A 940 -14.18 3.73 -19.53
CA LYS A 940 -13.66 4.58 -20.61
C LYS A 940 -12.22 5.01 -20.36
N GLU A 941 -11.96 5.65 -19.22
CA GLU A 941 -10.64 6.22 -18.88
C GLU A 941 -9.56 5.14 -18.72
N ASN A 942 -9.87 4.05 -18.02
CA ASN A 942 -8.84 3.07 -17.63
C ASN A 942 -8.69 1.88 -18.59
N VAL A 943 -9.66 1.69 -19.50
CA VAL A 943 -9.65 0.56 -20.45
C VAL A 943 -9.59 1.07 -21.87
N LEU A 944 -10.61 1.80 -22.34
CA LEU A 944 -10.69 2.20 -23.75
C LEU A 944 -9.63 3.25 -24.13
N GLU A 945 -9.45 4.31 -23.33
CA GLU A 945 -8.43 5.34 -23.61
C GLU A 945 -7.02 4.75 -23.57
N ALA A 946 -6.75 3.84 -22.63
CA ALA A 946 -5.48 3.13 -22.55
C ALA A 946 -5.23 2.22 -23.78
N MET A 947 -6.27 1.57 -24.30
CA MET A 947 -6.21 0.76 -25.53
C MET A 947 -6.07 1.61 -26.79
N LEU A 948 -6.56 2.85 -26.78
CA LEU A 948 -6.46 3.79 -27.90
C LEU A 948 -5.08 4.43 -28.00
N MET A 949 -4.55 4.95 -26.89
CA MET A 949 -3.26 5.64 -26.89
C MET A 949 -2.06 4.68 -26.85
N GLY A 950 -2.26 3.48 -26.30
CA GLY A 950 -1.16 2.62 -25.90
C GLY A 950 -0.44 3.14 -24.66
N THR A 951 0.36 2.28 -24.04
CA THR A 951 1.22 2.58 -22.89
C THR A 951 2.59 1.95 -23.12
N ASP A 952 3.61 2.34 -22.33
CA ASP A 952 4.95 1.71 -22.34
C ASP A 952 4.94 0.17 -22.21
N LYS A 953 3.82 -0.40 -21.74
CA LYS A 953 3.65 -1.84 -21.52
C LYS A 953 2.68 -2.53 -22.48
N ILE A 954 1.80 -1.79 -23.14
CA ILE A 954 0.71 -2.34 -23.97
C ILE A 954 0.59 -1.46 -25.22
N PRO A 955 0.88 -1.99 -26.42
CA PRO A 955 0.71 -1.23 -27.65
C PRO A 955 -0.77 -0.88 -27.87
N ALA A 956 -1.03 0.19 -28.65
CA ALA A 956 -2.39 0.57 -29.02
C ALA A 956 -3.08 -0.61 -29.72
N LEU A 957 -4.30 -0.92 -29.27
CA LEU A 957 -5.11 -2.05 -29.75
C LEU A 957 -6.29 -1.57 -30.60
N ILE A 958 -6.92 -0.45 -30.23
CA ILE A 958 -8.08 0.11 -30.92
C ILE A 958 -7.70 1.38 -31.67
N THR A 959 -8.42 1.68 -32.75
CA THR A 959 -8.18 2.85 -33.60
C THR A 959 -9.12 4.02 -33.27
N ASP A 960 -10.34 3.73 -32.87
CA ASP A 960 -11.37 4.71 -32.51
C ASP A 960 -12.45 4.05 -31.63
N TYR A 961 -13.20 4.85 -30.89
CA TYR A 961 -14.44 4.40 -30.25
C TYR A 961 -15.48 5.53 -30.19
N LYS A 962 -16.76 5.15 -30.27
CA LYS A 962 -17.91 6.06 -30.16
C LYS A 962 -18.78 5.69 -28.97
N GLU A 963 -19.33 6.71 -28.32
CA GLU A 963 -20.16 6.60 -27.12
C GLU A 963 -21.62 6.86 -27.47
N TYR A 964 -22.49 5.88 -27.18
CA TYR A 964 -23.94 6.00 -27.35
C TYR A 964 -24.68 5.56 -26.07
N HIS A 965 -23.99 5.59 -24.93
CA HIS A 965 -24.58 5.27 -23.64
C HIS A 965 -25.55 6.37 -23.19
N THR A 966 -26.52 6.01 -22.36
CA THR A 966 -27.42 6.93 -21.66
C THR A 966 -27.02 7.00 -20.18
N ASP A 967 -27.81 7.68 -19.36
CA ASP A 967 -27.70 7.66 -17.90
C ASP A 967 -28.01 6.28 -17.29
N THR A 968 -28.69 5.40 -18.03
CA THR A 968 -29.13 4.06 -17.57
C THR A 968 -28.46 2.90 -18.30
N THR A 969 -28.18 3.05 -19.60
CA THR A 969 -27.68 1.99 -20.47
C THR A 969 -26.27 2.25 -20.97
N VAL A 970 -25.47 1.19 -21.15
CA VAL A 970 -24.13 1.28 -21.74
C VAL A 970 -24.18 0.95 -23.24
N ARG A 971 -23.41 1.69 -24.04
CA ARG A 971 -23.16 1.38 -25.44
C ARG A 971 -21.86 2.03 -25.92
N PHE A 972 -20.88 1.21 -26.26
CA PHE A 972 -19.64 1.63 -26.94
C PHE A 972 -19.54 0.93 -28.28
N VAL A 973 -19.23 1.68 -29.34
CA VAL A 973 -18.90 1.12 -30.66
C VAL A 973 -17.41 1.32 -30.87
N VAL A 974 -16.65 0.23 -30.86
CA VAL A 974 -15.18 0.25 -30.86
C VAL A 974 -14.67 -0.24 -32.21
N LYS A 975 -13.76 0.52 -32.81
CA LYS A 975 -13.10 0.18 -34.07
C LYS A 975 -11.65 -0.23 -33.86
N MET A 976 -11.20 -1.20 -34.63
CA MET A 976 -9.81 -1.65 -34.66
C MET A 976 -9.43 -2.13 -36.07
N ALA A 977 -8.14 -2.38 -36.29
CA ALA A 977 -7.69 -3.01 -37.53
C ALA A 977 -8.24 -4.44 -37.62
N GLU A 978 -8.57 -4.91 -38.82
CA GLU A 978 -9.15 -6.24 -39.06
C GLU A 978 -8.29 -7.37 -38.48
N GLU A 979 -6.96 -7.31 -38.68
CA GLU A 979 -6.00 -8.25 -38.07
C GLU A 979 -6.09 -8.27 -36.54
N LYS A 980 -6.28 -7.09 -35.92
CA LYS A 980 -6.38 -6.96 -34.46
C LYS A 980 -7.71 -7.46 -33.92
N LEU A 981 -8.79 -7.33 -34.68
CA LEU A 981 -10.08 -7.90 -34.30
C LEU A 981 -10.02 -9.43 -34.30
N LEU A 982 -9.42 -10.03 -35.34
CA LEU A 982 -9.21 -11.48 -35.41
C LEU A 982 -8.33 -12.00 -34.26
N GLU A 983 -7.25 -11.29 -33.92
CA GLU A 983 -6.42 -11.58 -32.75
C GLU A 983 -7.24 -11.50 -31.43
N ALA A 984 -8.09 -10.47 -31.29
CA ALA A 984 -8.91 -10.25 -30.12
C ALA A 984 -10.02 -11.30 -29.96
N GLU A 985 -10.64 -11.70 -31.07
CA GLU A 985 -11.64 -12.77 -31.13
C GLU A 985 -11.02 -14.11 -30.74
N ALA A 986 -9.86 -14.46 -31.32
CA ALA A 986 -9.14 -15.69 -30.97
C ALA A 986 -8.72 -15.73 -29.48
N ALA A 987 -8.42 -14.57 -28.88
CA ALA A 987 -8.11 -14.46 -27.46
C ALA A 987 -9.34 -14.42 -26.54
N GLY A 988 -10.54 -14.22 -27.10
CA GLY A 988 -11.82 -14.02 -26.42
C GLY A 988 -12.10 -12.54 -26.10
N LEU A 989 -13.16 -11.99 -26.70
CA LEU A 989 -13.51 -10.57 -26.60
C LEU A 989 -13.76 -10.12 -25.15
N HIS A 990 -14.47 -10.91 -24.34
CA HIS A 990 -14.69 -10.57 -22.93
C HIS A 990 -13.40 -10.38 -22.15
N LYS A 991 -12.40 -11.22 -22.41
CA LYS A 991 -11.09 -11.16 -21.75
C LYS A 991 -10.29 -9.95 -22.22
N VAL A 992 -10.25 -9.73 -23.53
CA VAL A 992 -9.52 -8.61 -24.15
C VAL A 992 -10.06 -7.27 -23.66
N PHE A 993 -11.39 -7.10 -23.72
CA PHE A 993 -12.07 -5.86 -23.33
C PHE A 993 -12.42 -5.77 -21.85
N LYS A 994 -11.95 -6.71 -21.01
CA LYS A 994 -12.20 -6.73 -19.56
C LYS A 994 -13.69 -6.63 -19.20
N LEU A 995 -14.51 -7.36 -19.95
CA LEU A 995 -15.97 -7.42 -19.78
C LEU A 995 -16.39 -8.58 -18.87
N GLN A 996 -15.53 -8.98 -17.94
CA GLN A 996 -15.79 -10.04 -16.98
C GLN A 996 -15.24 -9.65 -15.60
N ASN A 997 -16.08 -9.76 -14.57
CA ASN A 997 -15.69 -9.60 -13.17
C ASN A 997 -16.07 -10.83 -12.37
N THR A 998 -15.21 -11.23 -11.44
CA THR A 998 -15.52 -12.29 -10.49
C THR A 998 -16.14 -11.70 -9.23
N LEU A 999 -17.33 -12.18 -8.88
CA LEU A 999 -18.01 -11.90 -7.63
C LEU A 999 -17.80 -13.07 -6.67
N THR A 1000 -17.10 -12.79 -5.58
CA THR A 1000 -16.75 -13.80 -4.58
C THR A 1000 -17.40 -13.47 -3.24
N CYS A 1001 -18.18 -14.41 -2.71
CA CYS A 1001 -19.04 -14.27 -1.53
C CYS A 1001 -18.67 -15.25 -0.40
N HIS A 1002 -17.38 -15.41 -0.11
CA HIS A 1002 -16.90 -16.31 0.96
C HIS A 1002 -17.18 -15.82 2.40
N SER A 1003 -17.61 -14.57 2.56
CA SER A 1003 -17.83 -13.94 3.87
C SER A 1003 -19.23 -13.33 3.91
N MET A 1004 -20.23 -14.16 4.19
CA MET A 1004 -21.60 -13.74 4.45
C MET A 1004 -21.78 -13.66 5.96
N VAL A 1005 -21.56 -12.47 6.53
CA VAL A 1005 -21.59 -12.26 7.99
C VAL A 1005 -22.69 -11.28 8.33
N LEU A 1006 -23.59 -11.66 9.23
CA LEU A 1006 -24.73 -10.85 9.65
C LEU A 1006 -24.89 -10.90 11.16
N PHE A 1007 -25.52 -9.88 11.72
CA PHE A 1007 -26.05 -9.97 13.06
C PHE A 1007 -27.33 -10.81 13.05
N ASP A 1008 -27.39 -11.82 13.90
CA ASP A 1008 -28.62 -12.57 14.13
C ASP A 1008 -29.67 -11.72 14.87
N TYR A 1009 -30.85 -12.30 15.12
CA TYR A 1009 -31.95 -11.62 15.81
C TYR A 1009 -31.63 -11.26 17.27
N ALA A 1010 -30.56 -11.82 17.85
CA ALA A 1010 -30.10 -11.57 19.22
C ALA A 1010 -28.90 -10.60 19.27
N GLY A 1011 -28.47 -10.03 18.13
CA GLY A 1011 -27.37 -9.08 18.06
C GLY A 1011 -25.98 -9.72 18.14
N SER A 1012 -25.85 -11.01 17.81
CA SER A 1012 -24.55 -11.71 17.71
C SER A 1012 -24.13 -11.90 16.26
N LEU A 1013 -22.83 -11.77 15.97
CA LEU A 1013 -22.31 -11.99 14.62
C LEU A 1013 -22.27 -13.48 14.28
N GLN A 1014 -22.87 -13.84 13.17
CA GLN A 1014 -22.83 -15.18 12.60
C GLN A 1014 -22.34 -15.16 11.15
N LYS A 1015 -21.55 -16.18 10.80
CA LYS A 1015 -21.13 -16.44 9.42
C LYS A 1015 -22.03 -17.51 8.82
N TYR A 1016 -22.53 -17.25 7.63
CA TYR A 1016 -23.35 -18.15 6.84
C TYR A 1016 -22.52 -18.77 5.72
N GLU A 1017 -22.70 -20.06 5.47
CA GLU A 1017 -22.00 -20.78 4.39
C GLU A 1017 -22.78 -20.71 3.07
N SER A 1018 -24.11 -20.59 3.13
CA SER A 1018 -24.97 -20.40 1.96
C SER A 1018 -26.05 -19.33 2.18
N VAL A 1019 -26.53 -18.74 1.09
CA VAL A 1019 -27.70 -17.83 1.14
C VAL A 1019 -29.00 -18.55 1.48
N MET A 1020 -29.05 -19.87 1.31
CA MET A 1020 -30.18 -20.69 1.72
C MET A 1020 -30.28 -20.78 3.24
N ASP A 1021 -29.15 -20.78 3.96
CA ASP A 1021 -29.14 -20.76 5.42
C ASP A 1021 -29.72 -19.45 5.97
N ILE A 1022 -29.36 -18.32 5.35
CA ILE A 1022 -29.91 -16.99 5.62
C ILE A 1022 -31.44 -17.01 5.43
N LEU A 1023 -31.91 -17.52 4.28
CA LEU A 1023 -33.33 -17.61 3.97
C LEU A 1023 -34.10 -18.48 4.98
N ARG A 1024 -33.54 -19.63 5.37
CA ARG A 1024 -34.16 -20.53 6.36
C ARG A 1024 -34.27 -19.93 7.74
N GLU A 1025 -33.21 -19.27 8.21
CA GLU A 1025 -33.23 -18.64 9.53
C GLU A 1025 -34.23 -17.47 9.57
N PHE A 1026 -34.24 -16.63 8.54
CA PHE A 1026 -35.25 -15.58 8.39
C PHE A 1026 -36.68 -16.16 8.37
N PHE A 1027 -36.92 -17.22 7.59
CA PHE A 1027 -38.24 -17.84 7.46
C PHE A 1027 -38.78 -18.33 8.80
N LYS A 1028 -37.95 -19.04 9.58
CA LYS A 1028 -38.34 -19.54 10.91
C LYS A 1028 -38.75 -18.40 11.84
N LEU A 1029 -37.99 -17.31 11.84
CA LEU A 1029 -38.30 -16.13 12.66
C LEU A 1029 -39.57 -15.43 12.18
N ARG A 1030 -39.72 -15.22 10.86
CA ARG A 1030 -40.88 -14.55 10.30
C ARG A 1030 -42.17 -15.35 10.52
N MET A 1031 -42.14 -16.68 10.40
CA MET A 1031 -43.26 -17.56 10.76
C MET A 1031 -43.72 -17.35 12.21
N LYS A 1032 -42.78 -17.27 13.15
CA LYS A 1032 -43.10 -17.00 14.56
C LYS A 1032 -43.79 -15.64 14.72
N TYR A 1033 -43.29 -14.60 14.04
CA TYR A 1033 -43.87 -13.27 14.11
C TYR A 1033 -45.24 -13.16 13.44
N TYR A 1034 -45.55 -13.96 12.41
CA TYR A 1034 -46.92 -14.06 11.89
C TYR A 1034 -47.88 -14.71 12.90
N GLY A 1035 -47.40 -15.66 13.71
CA GLY A 1035 -48.16 -16.19 14.85
C GLY A 1035 -48.52 -15.08 15.85
N LEU A 1036 -47.51 -14.33 16.30
CA LEU A 1036 -47.69 -13.18 17.20
C LEU A 1036 -48.60 -12.09 16.60
N ARG A 1037 -48.45 -11.80 15.31
CA ARG A 1037 -49.32 -10.87 14.57
C ARG A 1037 -50.77 -11.33 14.60
N LYS A 1038 -51.03 -12.61 14.34
CA LYS A 1038 -52.39 -13.16 14.38
C LYS A 1038 -52.99 -13.00 15.78
N GLU A 1039 -52.25 -13.36 16.82
CA GLU A 1039 -52.69 -13.22 18.22
C GLU A 1039 -53.02 -11.75 18.56
N TRP A 1040 -52.15 -10.81 18.18
CA TRP A 1040 -52.38 -9.39 18.40
C TRP A 1040 -53.61 -8.88 17.65
N LEU A 1041 -53.78 -9.27 16.39
CA LEU A 1041 -54.94 -8.88 15.57
C LEU A 1041 -56.24 -9.45 16.13
N LEU A 1042 -56.24 -10.71 16.58
CA LEU A 1042 -57.41 -11.33 17.22
C LEU A 1042 -57.79 -10.58 18.50
N GLY A 1043 -56.82 -10.25 19.35
CA GLY A 1043 -57.07 -9.50 20.58
C GLY A 1043 -57.59 -8.08 20.31
N MET A 1044 -56.98 -7.36 19.36
CA MET A 1044 -57.40 -6.00 19.02
C MET A 1044 -58.79 -5.98 18.35
N LEU A 1045 -59.04 -6.85 17.35
CA LEU A 1045 -60.34 -6.95 16.70
C LEU A 1045 -61.42 -7.45 17.66
N GLY A 1046 -61.08 -8.36 18.57
CA GLY A 1046 -61.95 -8.78 19.67
C GLY A 1046 -62.35 -7.61 20.55
N ALA A 1047 -61.38 -6.81 20.99
CA ALA A 1047 -61.64 -5.60 21.80
C ALA A 1047 -62.47 -4.55 21.03
N GLU A 1048 -62.18 -4.29 19.75
CA GLU A 1048 -62.97 -3.39 18.91
C GLU A 1048 -64.41 -3.88 18.71
N SER A 1049 -64.58 -5.19 18.47
CA SER A 1049 -65.89 -5.82 18.32
C SER A 1049 -66.72 -5.73 19.61
N SER A 1050 -66.11 -6.00 20.78
CA SER A 1050 -66.76 -5.84 22.09
C SER A 1050 -67.14 -4.39 22.36
N LYS A 1051 -66.26 -3.43 22.03
CA LYS A 1051 -66.55 -2.00 22.18
C LYS A 1051 -67.75 -1.56 21.34
N LEU A 1052 -67.80 -1.93 20.06
CA LEU A 1052 -68.92 -1.60 19.17
C LEU A 1052 -70.20 -2.33 19.58
N SER A 1053 -70.09 -3.57 20.08
CA SER A 1053 -71.24 -4.33 20.61
C SER A 1053 -71.83 -3.63 21.83
N ASN A 1054 -70.98 -3.17 22.76
CA ASN A 1054 -71.42 -2.42 23.94
C ASN A 1054 -72.00 -1.05 23.57
N GLN A 1055 -71.42 -0.33 22.60
CA GLN A 1055 -72.00 0.93 22.11
C GLN A 1055 -73.37 0.72 21.44
N ALA A 1056 -73.50 -0.30 20.60
CA ALA A 1056 -74.76 -0.64 19.95
C ALA A 1056 -75.82 -1.05 20.99
N ARG A 1057 -75.44 -1.87 21.97
CA ARG A 1057 -76.28 -2.29 23.09
C ARG A 1057 -76.76 -1.07 23.89
N PHE A 1058 -75.85 -0.16 24.26
CA PHE A 1058 -76.16 1.05 25.02
C PHE A 1058 -77.17 1.95 24.29
N ILE A 1059 -76.98 2.19 22.99
CA ILE A 1059 -77.91 3.00 22.18
C ILE A 1059 -79.26 2.30 22.02
N LEU A 1060 -79.27 0.98 21.78
CA LEU A 1060 -80.50 0.19 21.65
C LEU A 1060 -81.31 0.20 22.94
N GLU A 1061 -80.69 -0.10 24.08
CA GLU A 1061 -81.32 -0.09 25.40
C GLU A 1061 -81.82 1.32 25.77
N LYS A 1062 -81.07 2.37 25.37
CA LYS A 1062 -81.51 3.74 25.57
C LYS A 1062 -82.76 4.10 24.76
N ILE A 1063 -82.82 3.69 23.49
CA ILE A 1063 -83.99 3.91 22.61
C ILE A 1063 -85.20 3.10 23.07
N GLN A 1064 -84.98 1.88 23.58
CA GLN A 1064 -86.03 0.99 24.08
C GLN A 1064 -86.57 1.39 25.46
N GLY A 1065 -85.94 2.39 26.12
CA GLY A 1065 -86.32 2.85 27.45
C GLY A 1065 -85.89 1.93 28.59
N THR A 1066 -85.10 0.88 28.32
CA THR A 1066 -84.55 -0.03 29.34
C THR A 1066 -83.36 0.57 30.07
N LEU A 1067 -82.73 1.60 29.50
CA LEU A 1067 -81.62 2.35 30.10
C LEU A 1067 -81.99 3.84 30.28
N VAL A 1068 -82.05 4.33 31.51
CA VAL A 1068 -82.37 5.73 31.87
C VAL A 1068 -81.14 6.40 32.46
N ILE A 1069 -80.70 7.50 31.84
CA ILE A 1069 -79.47 8.21 32.23
C ILE A 1069 -79.72 9.67 32.66
N GLU A 1070 -80.92 10.17 32.42
CA GLU A 1070 -81.34 11.53 32.73
C GLU A 1070 -81.33 11.76 34.24
N ASN A 1071 -80.72 12.87 34.66
CA ASN A 1071 -80.71 13.33 36.05
C ASN A 1071 -80.08 12.36 37.08
N LYS A 1072 -79.19 11.45 36.63
CA LYS A 1072 -78.41 10.57 37.50
C LYS A 1072 -76.98 11.08 37.72
N PRO A 1073 -76.42 11.01 38.95
CA PRO A 1073 -75.01 11.29 39.19
C PRO A 1073 -74.09 10.34 38.40
N LYS A 1074 -72.97 10.85 37.86
CA LYS A 1074 -71.99 10.05 37.08
C LYS A 1074 -71.53 8.79 37.81
N LYS A 1075 -71.33 8.87 39.14
CA LYS A 1075 -70.93 7.72 39.97
C LYS A 1075 -71.98 6.61 39.99
N GLU A 1076 -73.26 6.98 40.06
CA GLU A 1076 -74.39 6.03 40.00
C GLU A 1076 -74.50 5.40 38.60
N LEU A 1077 -74.29 6.19 37.54
CA LEU A 1077 -74.27 5.69 36.16
C LEU A 1077 -73.17 4.63 35.93
N ILE A 1078 -71.97 4.86 36.48
CA ILE A 1078 -70.87 3.89 36.40
C ILE A 1078 -71.21 2.60 37.14
N SER A 1079 -71.77 2.67 38.35
CA SER A 1079 -72.22 1.48 39.09
C SER A 1079 -73.33 0.72 38.36
N MET A 1080 -74.31 1.44 37.81
CA MET A 1080 -75.41 0.86 37.05
C MET A 1080 -74.92 0.13 35.79
N LEU A 1081 -74.00 0.72 35.02
CA LEU A 1081 -73.43 0.08 33.84
C LEU A 1081 -72.63 -1.18 34.19
N ALA A 1082 -71.88 -1.16 35.29
CA ALA A 1082 -71.18 -2.35 35.79
C ALA A 1082 -72.16 -3.46 36.21
N GLU A 1083 -73.25 -3.13 36.92
CA GLU A 1083 -74.29 -4.09 37.31
C GLU A 1083 -75.05 -4.67 36.10
N MET A 1084 -75.25 -3.87 35.05
CA MET A 1084 -75.85 -4.31 33.79
C MET A 1084 -74.90 -5.15 32.92
N GLY A 1085 -73.67 -5.40 33.38
CA GLY A 1085 -72.68 -6.21 32.70
C GLY A 1085 -72.11 -5.55 31.44
N TYR A 1086 -71.96 -4.22 31.44
CA TYR A 1086 -71.13 -3.55 30.44
C TYR A 1086 -69.65 -3.71 30.80
N ASP A 1087 -68.81 -3.94 29.80
CA ASP A 1087 -67.37 -3.98 29.99
C ASP A 1087 -66.80 -2.55 30.12
N SER A 1088 -65.81 -2.39 31.00
CA SER A 1088 -64.89 -1.25 30.95
C SER A 1088 -64.21 -1.19 29.58
N ASP A 1089 -63.92 0.01 29.03
CA ASP A 1089 -63.49 0.21 27.62
C ASP A 1089 -62.56 -0.92 27.14
N PRO A 1090 -63.08 -1.88 26.34
CA PRO A 1090 -62.33 -3.10 26.03
C PRO A 1090 -61.02 -2.83 25.31
N VAL A 1091 -60.99 -1.78 24.48
CA VAL A 1091 -59.79 -1.37 23.74
C VAL A 1091 -58.76 -0.73 24.66
N LYS A 1092 -59.20 0.07 25.63
CA LYS A 1092 -58.30 0.68 26.63
C LYS A 1092 -57.71 -0.38 27.54
N VAL A 1093 -58.53 -1.34 28.00
CA VAL A 1093 -58.09 -2.47 28.82
C VAL A 1093 -57.09 -3.34 28.06
N TRP A 1094 -57.41 -3.72 26.81
CA TRP A 1094 -56.52 -4.52 25.98
C TRP A 1094 -55.18 -3.81 25.72
N ARG A 1095 -55.20 -2.51 25.35
CA ARG A 1095 -53.98 -1.73 25.14
C ARG A 1095 -53.17 -1.57 26.44
N GLY A 1096 -53.83 -1.42 27.58
CA GLY A 1096 -53.19 -1.37 28.89
C GLY A 1096 -52.46 -2.66 29.22
N ALA A 1097 -53.15 -3.80 29.07
CA ALA A 1097 -52.55 -5.13 29.27
C ALA A 1097 -51.37 -5.39 28.33
N GLN A 1098 -51.48 -5.00 27.05
CA GLN A 1098 -50.38 -5.11 26.08
C GLN A 1098 -49.19 -4.20 26.42
N LYS A 1099 -49.44 -2.99 26.93
CA LYS A 1099 -48.37 -2.12 27.45
C LYS A 1099 -47.69 -2.75 28.65
N GLU A 1100 -48.44 -3.23 29.64
CA GLU A 1100 -47.89 -3.89 30.84
C GLU A 1100 -47.10 -5.16 30.48
N GLU A 1101 -47.52 -5.92 29.47
CA GLU A 1101 -46.82 -7.12 29.01
C GLU A 1101 -45.55 -6.79 28.18
N MET A 1102 -45.56 -5.69 27.42
CA MET A 1102 -44.36 -5.16 26.73
C MET A 1102 -43.37 -4.49 27.71
N GLU A 1103 -43.87 -3.77 28.71
CA GLU A 1103 -43.10 -3.03 29.72
C GLU A 1103 -42.63 -3.94 30.87
N GLY A 1104 -43.35 -5.04 31.18
CA GLY A 1104 -42.95 -6.03 32.19
C GLY A 1104 -41.65 -6.80 31.90
N ARG A 1105 -40.99 -6.56 30.75
CA ARG A 1105 -39.66 -7.07 30.39
C ARG A 1105 -38.53 -6.04 30.47
N THR A 1106 -38.83 -4.78 30.76
CA THR A 1106 -37.87 -3.69 31.00
C THR A 1106 -38.53 -2.72 31.97
N GLY A 1107 -38.07 -2.67 33.23
CA GLY A 1107 -38.73 -2.01 34.37
C GLY A 1107 -39.09 -0.54 34.19
N ASP A 1108 -40.11 -0.25 33.39
CA ASP A 1108 -40.71 1.05 33.15
C ASP A 1108 -42.19 0.97 33.54
N GLU A 1109 -42.52 1.46 34.73
CA GLU A 1109 -43.89 1.86 35.02
C GLU A 1109 -44.07 3.30 34.50
N GLU A 1110 -44.90 3.50 33.46
CA GLU A 1110 -45.50 4.81 33.16
C GLU A 1110 -46.54 5.16 34.24
N GLU A 1111 -46.67 6.46 34.52
CA GLU A 1111 -47.57 7.01 35.55
C GLU A 1111 -48.98 6.42 35.45
N LYS A 1112 -49.38 5.69 36.51
CA LYS A 1112 -50.78 5.44 36.80
C LYS A 1112 -51.45 6.78 37.09
N GLU A 1113 -52.22 7.31 36.15
CA GLU A 1113 -53.37 8.11 36.53
C GLU A 1113 -54.26 7.22 37.41
N ASP A 1114 -54.41 7.62 38.67
CA ASP A 1114 -55.34 7.03 39.63
C ASP A 1114 -56.78 7.09 39.08
N THR A 1115 -57.15 6.09 38.29
CA THR A 1115 -58.54 5.72 38.05
C THR A 1115 -58.68 4.23 38.31
N THR A 1116 -58.64 3.85 39.60
CA THR A 1116 -58.86 2.49 40.11
C THR A 1116 -60.33 2.08 40.03
N GLY A 1117 -60.96 2.21 38.85
CA GLY A 1117 -62.34 1.81 38.59
C GLY A 1117 -62.68 1.63 37.11
N PRO A 1118 -63.83 1.00 36.79
CA PRO A 1118 -64.26 0.76 35.40
C PRO A 1118 -64.42 2.04 34.58
N ASP A 1119 -63.87 2.07 33.36
CA ASP A 1119 -63.96 3.22 32.43
C ASP A 1119 -65.09 3.02 31.41
N PHE A 1120 -66.22 3.69 31.64
CA PHE A 1120 -67.38 3.70 30.73
C PHE A 1120 -67.48 4.98 29.88
N ASN A 1121 -66.43 5.81 29.82
CA ASN A 1121 -66.50 7.07 29.07
C ASN A 1121 -66.78 6.83 27.58
N TYR A 1122 -66.35 5.71 26.99
CA TYR A 1122 -66.64 5.37 25.58
C TYR A 1122 -68.12 5.18 25.25
N LEU A 1123 -68.98 4.99 26.27
CA LEU A 1123 -70.44 4.94 26.16
C LEU A 1123 -71.04 6.31 26.47
N LEU A 1124 -70.62 6.91 27.59
CA LEU A 1124 -71.21 8.14 28.12
C LEU A 1124 -70.81 9.41 27.35
N SER A 1125 -69.69 9.38 26.60
CA SER A 1125 -69.23 10.50 25.77
C SER A 1125 -69.77 10.46 24.34
N MET A 1126 -70.59 9.46 23.99
CA MET A 1126 -71.21 9.40 22.66
C MET A 1126 -72.12 10.62 22.44
N PRO A 1127 -71.93 11.37 21.35
CA PRO A 1127 -72.78 12.52 21.03
C PRO A 1127 -74.26 12.12 20.91
N MET A 1128 -75.17 13.00 21.34
CA MET A 1128 -76.62 12.72 21.38
C MET A 1128 -77.22 12.31 20.02
N TRP A 1129 -76.62 12.74 18.91
CA TRP A 1129 -77.05 12.34 17.57
C TRP A 1129 -76.85 10.84 17.27
N TYR A 1130 -76.09 10.09 18.07
CA TYR A 1130 -76.02 8.62 17.97
C TYR A 1130 -77.37 7.93 18.24
N LEU A 1131 -78.33 8.64 18.85
CA LEU A 1131 -79.71 8.16 19.06
C LEU A 1131 -80.60 8.30 17.80
N THR A 1132 -80.10 8.93 16.73
CA THR A 1132 -80.82 9.00 15.44
C THR A 1132 -80.86 7.63 14.76
N LYS A 1133 -81.87 7.40 13.90
CA LYS A 1133 -82.07 6.12 13.22
C LYS A 1133 -80.85 5.75 12.36
N GLU A 1134 -80.35 6.71 11.59
CA GLU A 1134 -79.24 6.54 10.66
C GLU A 1134 -77.97 6.09 11.38
N LYS A 1135 -77.73 6.64 12.57
CA LYS A 1135 -76.49 6.39 13.31
C LYS A 1135 -76.55 5.17 14.19
N LYS A 1136 -77.73 4.82 14.71
CA LYS A 1136 -78.00 3.49 15.24
C LYS A 1136 -77.73 2.42 14.18
N GLU A 1137 -78.32 2.55 12.98
CA GLU A 1137 -78.16 1.56 11.90
C GLU A 1137 -76.69 1.45 11.46
N GLU A 1138 -76.00 2.58 11.29
CA GLU A 1138 -74.57 2.60 10.98
C GLU A 1138 -73.73 1.93 12.07
N LEU A 1139 -74.02 2.19 13.36
CA LEU A 1139 -73.30 1.56 14.47
C LEU A 1139 -73.51 0.05 14.53
N CYS A 1140 -74.74 -0.42 14.31
CA CYS A 1140 -75.03 -1.86 14.19
C CYS A 1140 -74.30 -2.49 12.99
N ARG A 1141 -74.28 -1.80 11.84
CA ARG A 1141 -73.55 -2.25 10.65
C ARG A 1141 -72.03 -2.34 10.91
N GLN A 1142 -71.46 -1.36 11.60
CA GLN A 1142 -70.05 -1.36 11.99
C GLN A 1142 -69.73 -2.53 12.92
N ARG A 1143 -70.57 -2.80 13.93
CA ARG A 1143 -70.45 -3.97 14.80
C ARG A 1143 -70.45 -5.27 13.98
N ASP A 1144 -71.44 -5.47 13.12
CA ASP A 1144 -71.58 -6.71 12.35
C ASP A 1144 -70.43 -6.92 11.36
N THR A 1145 -69.94 -5.83 10.76
CA THR A 1145 -68.75 -5.83 9.90
C THR A 1145 -67.53 -6.28 10.68
N LYS A 1146 -67.28 -5.68 11.86
CA LYS A 1146 -66.13 -6.02 12.72
C LYS A 1146 -66.19 -7.44 13.27
N MET A 1147 -67.37 -7.92 13.63
CA MET A 1147 -67.56 -9.32 14.04
C MET A 1147 -67.26 -10.29 12.89
N THR A 1148 -67.65 -9.92 11.66
CA THR A 1148 -67.33 -10.71 10.46
C THR A 1148 -65.83 -10.72 10.17
N GLU A 1149 -65.14 -9.59 10.32
CA GLU A 1149 -63.68 -9.50 10.22
C GLU A 1149 -62.99 -10.43 11.23
N LEU A 1150 -63.43 -10.40 12.49
CA LEU A 1150 -62.90 -11.26 13.55
C LEU A 1150 -63.09 -12.76 13.24
N ASN A 1151 -64.32 -13.16 12.90
CA ASN A 1151 -64.64 -14.54 12.53
C ASN A 1151 -63.86 -15.02 11.29
N THR A 1152 -63.53 -14.11 10.37
CA THR A 1152 -62.72 -14.41 9.19
C THR A 1152 -61.26 -14.61 9.58
N LEU A 1153 -60.71 -13.76 10.44
CA LEU A 1153 -59.34 -13.86 10.91
C LEU A 1153 -59.10 -15.13 11.75
N GLU A 1154 -60.06 -15.54 12.58
CA GLU A 1154 -59.96 -16.77 13.38
C GLU A 1154 -59.67 -18.01 12.52
N LYS A 1155 -60.31 -18.07 11.35
CA LYS A 1155 -60.19 -19.16 10.36
C LYS A 1155 -58.87 -19.16 9.59
N LYS A 1156 -58.12 -18.05 9.56
CA LYS A 1156 -56.85 -17.95 8.85
C LYS A 1156 -55.69 -18.47 9.68
N THR A 1157 -54.72 -19.14 9.06
CA THR A 1157 -53.48 -19.54 9.73
C THR A 1157 -52.38 -18.48 9.53
N ALA A 1158 -51.28 -18.56 10.29
CA ALA A 1158 -50.12 -17.70 10.09
C ALA A 1158 -49.54 -17.77 8.66
N PRO A 1159 -49.42 -18.98 8.04
CA PRO A 1159 -49.09 -19.09 6.61
C PRO A 1159 -50.03 -18.34 5.67
N ASP A 1160 -51.35 -18.38 5.92
CA ASP A 1160 -52.33 -17.73 5.05
C ASP A 1160 -52.17 -16.21 5.06
N LEU A 1161 -51.97 -15.63 6.25
CA LEU A 1161 -51.68 -14.19 6.39
C LEU A 1161 -50.41 -13.78 5.66
N TRP A 1162 -49.38 -14.63 5.70
CA TRP A 1162 -48.14 -14.35 4.98
C TRP A 1162 -48.33 -14.44 3.46
N ARG A 1163 -49.05 -15.45 2.96
CA ARG A 1163 -49.35 -15.55 1.52
C ARG A 1163 -50.13 -14.34 1.01
N GLU A 1164 -51.09 -13.84 1.78
CA GLU A 1164 -51.86 -12.63 1.43
C GLU A 1164 -50.96 -11.39 1.32
N ASP A 1165 -50.06 -11.17 2.29
CA ASP A 1165 -49.13 -10.04 2.24
C ASP A 1165 -48.14 -10.17 1.06
N LEU A 1166 -47.64 -11.38 0.77
CA LEU A 1166 -46.76 -11.63 -0.39
C LEU A 1166 -47.49 -11.40 -1.71
N ALA A 1167 -48.75 -11.83 -1.83
CA ALA A 1167 -49.57 -11.61 -3.02
C ALA A 1167 -49.84 -10.12 -3.24
N ALA A 1168 -50.23 -9.38 -2.20
CA ALA A 1168 -50.45 -7.94 -2.27
C ALA A 1168 -49.17 -7.18 -2.66
N PHE A 1169 -48.01 -7.60 -2.13
CA PHE A 1169 -46.72 -7.04 -2.50
C PHE A 1169 -46.38 -7.31 -3.98
N MET A 1170 -46.58 -8.53 -4.46
CA MET A 1170 -46.30 -8.90 -5.86
C MET A 1170 -47.22 -8.16 -6.84
N GLU A 1171 -48.50 -8.00 -6.50
CA GLU A 1171 -49.47 -7.23 -7.29
C GLU A 1171 -49.00 -5.78 -7.47
N GLU A 1172 -48.60 -5.10 -6.38
CA GLU A 1172 -48.11 -3.72 -6.45
C GLU A 1172 -46.73 -3.62 -7.12
N LEU A 1173 -45.87 -4.65 -7.00
CA LEU A 1173 -44.56 -4.70 -7.66
C LEU A 1173 -44.69 -4.73 -9.20
N GLU A 1174 -45.75 -5.37 -9.72
CA GLU A 1174 -46.02 -5.46 -11.15
C GLU A 1174 -46.65 -4.20 -11.76
N VAL A 1175 -47.16 -3.28 -10.93
CA VAL A 1175 -47.71 -1.99 -11.40
C VAL A 1175 -46.58 -1.18 -12.06
N PRO A 1176 -46.63 -0.92 -13.38
CA PRO A 1176 -45.61 -0.11 -14.04
C PRO A 1176 -45.63 1.29 -13.42
N ASN A 1177 -44.46 1.80 -13.00
CA ASN A 1177 -44.27 3.16 -12.49
C ASN A 1177 -45.01 4.19 -13.39
N ARG A 1178 -46.26 4.50 -13.08
CA ARG A 1178 -46.99 5.59 -13.75
C ARG A 1178 -46.35 6.88 -13.27
N PRO A 1179 -45.85 7.77 -14.15
CA PRO A 1179 -45.67 9.14 -13.74
C PRO A 1179 -47.03 9.65 -13.26
N GLN A 1180 -47.08 10.15 -12.02
CA GLN A 1180 -48.26 10.85 -11.53
C GLN A 1180 -48.56 11.98 -12.52
N ASN A 1181 -49.76 11.98 -13.10
CA ASN A 1181 -50.25 13.06 -13.94
C ASN A 1181 -50.02 14.40 -13.20
N PRO A 1182 -49.45 15.43 -13.85
CA PRO A 1182 -49.38 16.75 -13.25
C PRO A 1182 -50.81 17.27 -12.99
N PRO A 1183 -51.02 18.11 -11.97
CA PRO A 1183 -52.33 18.68 -11.67
C PRO A 1183 -52.87 19.40 -12.92
N THR A 1184 -54.08 19.04 -13.32
CA THR A 1184 -54.83 19.66 -14.41
C THR A 1184 -55.05 21.13 -14.09
N TYR A 1185 -54.23 22.01 -14.70
CA TYR A 1185 -54.56 23.42 -14.82
C TYR A 1185 -55.50 23.63 -16.02
N PRO A 1186 -56.50 24.53 -15.93
CA PRO A 1186 -57.47 24.74 -17.00
C PRO A 1186 -56.82 25.39 -18.23
N PRO A 1187 -57.34 25.14 -19.45
CA PRO A 1187 -56.67 25.51 -20.69
C PRO A 1187 -56.63 27.03 -20.88
N ARG A 1188 -55.43 27.58 -21.08
CA ARG A 1188 -55.23 28.97 -21.54
C ARG A 1188 -55.42 29.05 -23.05
N ARG A 1189 -56.23 30.03 -23.47
CA ARG A 1189 -56.52 30.40 -24.87
C ARG A 1189 -55.24 30.62 -25.69
N ILE A 1190 -55.20 30.00 -26.85
CA ILE A 1190 -54.25 30.27 -27.93
C ILE A 1190 -54.66 31.60 -28.61
N ILE A 1191 -53.75 32.56 -28.67
CA ILE A 1191 -53.83 33.71 -29.57
C ILE A 1191 -52.83 33.44 -30.69
N ASN A 1192 -53.35 33.26 -31.89
CA ASN A 1192 -52.60 33.15 -33.13
C ASN A 1192 -52.17 34.57 -33.58
N PRO A 1193 -50.97 34.73 -34.14
CA PRO A 1193 -50.82 35.66 -35.25
C PRO A 1193 -50.16 34.95 -36.43
N ASP A 1194 -50.97 34.76 -37.48
CA ASP A 1194 -50.46 34.72 -38.85
C ASP A 1194 -49.65 35.98 -39.13
N PHE A 1195 -48.50 35.85 -39.81
CA PHE A 1195 -48.25 36.44 -41.14
C PHE A 1195 -46.80 36.20 -41.59
N LYS A 1196 -46.67 35.51 -42.74
CA LYS A 1196 -45.82 35.80 -43.93
C LYS A 1196 -44.30 36.00 -43.75
N SER A 1197 -43.40 35.58 -44.62
CA SER A 1197 -43.43 34.95 -45.96
C SER A 1197 -41.98 34.79 -46.42
N SER A 1198 -41.61 33.61 -46.93
CA SER A 1198 -40.65 33.29 -48.01
C SER A 1198 -40.04 31.93 -47.77
#